data_AF-A0A940D2K3-F1
#
_entry.id   AF-A0A940D2K3-F1
#
_cell.length_a   1.000
_cell.length_b   1.000
_cell.length_c   1.000
_cell.angle_alpha   90.00
_cell.angle_beta   90.00
_cell.angle_gamma   90.00
#
_symmetry.space_group_name_H-M   'P 1'
#
loop_
_entity.id
_entity.type
_entity.pdbx_description
1 polymer ?
#
loop_
_entity_poly.entity_id
_entity_poly.type
_entity_poly.pdbx_seq_one_letter_code
_entity_poly.pdbx_strand_id
1 'polypeptide(L)'
;MEAEPIYLDYNATTPLIEPVKRAMLETLDEFGNLSSSHWYEVRAKRILENAREKIASLINCDPEEIIFTSSGSESNNLAIKGVALKFKKGHIITFAIEHPSVLNVCEFLKKEGFRITFVGVGQNEIVDPDDVRKSISTDTILISIMLANNEVGTIQPMEEIAKIAGEYGIPLRIDASQAIGKINVDVQKLGAFLLTVAGYKIYALKGVGILFVRKRFETEPIIHGGRQEFGLRSGIENILEIAGLGAAAEYLRENIKEIPMKFFTLKEKFWSSLQKELPPVEINGHFEKSLPNTVNVHFPGASSDLLFSEIYCSVRFSLGILITEEEIEKAVSIISRGYRKLASGIEKLTKNASSGKLRRFSHRLGCACKISSATLGEALEDFSAIHNLQALIGYENLDDGCVYKIDEVRAIVPTVDFFISIVDDLYIFGMIAVSNALSDIYAMGGEPFFGMNIVAFPEERFSFDVLREILKGAHDKAQEAGAVIIGGYTIGDIELKYGLAVNGLVNPSKILRNNTPCEGDILILTKPIGTGILSTAMKRGILDRETRDLLVEAMTELNKGAPEVVKDYPVTPCTDVTGFGLIGYPYGVVRNSEKSAIIDYEKVPHIPGVTKYARLGNIPRGTYENWRFLDDKVHWKEGLSKIEKAILFDAQISGGLLFTVSENYSEQIVSCLRENGVRSASAIGQIVREYKHKIVVR
;
A
#
# COMPACT_ATOMS: atom_id res chain seq x y z
N MET A 1 -7.56 12.74 32.43
CA MET A 1 -7.59 11.27 32.28
C MET A 1 -8.11 11.00 30.89
N GLU A 2 -7.24 10.58 29.98
CA GLU A 2 -7.64 10.13 28.64
C GLU A 2 -8.60 8.94 28.81
N ALA A 3 -9.77 9.00 28.18
CA ALA A 3 -10.72 7.89 28.24
C ALA A 3 -10.09 6.66 27.57
N GLU A 4 -10.18 5.49 28.22
CA GLU A 4 -9.69 4.24 27.63
C GLU A 4 -10.32 4.02 26.23
N PRO A 5 -9.52 3.64 25.21
CA PRO A 5 -10.03 3.47 23.86
C PRO A 5 -10.93 2.24 23.75
N ILE A 6 -12.12 2.40 23.15
CA ILE A 6 -13.05 1.30 22.88
C ILE A 6 -12.57 0.52 21.66
N TYR A 7 -12.33 -0.78 21.82
CA TYR A 7 -11.84 -1.64 20.74
C TYR A 7 -13.00 -2.29 19.97
N LEU A 8 -13.13 -1.98 18.68
CA LEU A 8 -14.18 -2.51 17.78
C LEU A 8 -13.62 -3.26 16.57
N ASP A 9 -12.46 -3.90 16.71
CA ASP A 9 -11.78 -4.61 15.61
C ASP A 9 -11.45 -6.07 15.95
N TYR A 10 -12.42 -6.79 16.52
CA TYR A 10 -12.28 -8.21 16.89
C TYR A 10 -12.08 -9.18 15.71
N ASN A 11 -12.31 -8.74 14.47
CA ASN A 11 -11.95 -9.50 13.26
C ASN A 11 -10.46 -9.38 12.94
N ALA A 12 -9.79 -8.31 13.37
CA ALA A 12 -8.34 -8.20 13.31
C ALA A 12 -7.69 -9.03 14.42
N THR A 13 -7.96 -8.75 15.69
CA THR A 13 -7.43 -9.56 16.80
C THR A 13 -8.38 -9.61 17.97
N THR A 14 -8.44 -10.72 18.69
CA THR A 14 -9.25 -10.83 19.91
C THR A 14 -8.36 -10.78 21.16
N PRO A 15 -8.80 -10.12 22.26
CA PRO A 15 -8.15 -10.26 23.56
C PRO A 15 -8.31 -11.68 24.11
N LEU A 16 -7.46 -12.10 25.05
CA LEU A 16 -7.63 -13.39 25.72
C LEU A 16 -8.79 -13.33 26.72
N ILE A 17 -9.65 -14.34 26.71
CA ILE A 17 -10.67 -14.55 27.75
C ILE A 17 -10.08 -15.31 28.94
N GLU A 18 -10.75 -15.22 30.10
CA GLU A 18 -10.22 -15.76 31.36
C GLU A 18 -9.92 -17.28 31.33
N PRO A 19 -10.78 -18.14 30.74
CA PRO A 19 -10.45 -19.57 30.60
C PRO A 19 -9.16 -19.82 29.82
N VAL A 20 -8.90 -19.02 28.79
CA VAL A 20 -7.70 -19.13 27.94
C VAL A 20 -6.46 -18.71 28.72
N LYS A 21 -6.51 -17.56 29.42
CA LYS A 21 -5.41 -17.09 30.27
C LYS A 21 -5.03 -18.13 31.32
N ARG A 22 -6.04 -18.71 31.98
CA ARG A 22 -5.84 -19.74 33.00
C ARG A 22 -5.15 -20.98 32.42
N ALA A 23 -5.67 -21.52 31.32
CA ALA A 23 -5.10 -22.70 30.68
C ALA A 23 -3.63 -22.48 30.26
N MET A 24 -3.29 -21.29 29.76
CA MET A 24 -1.92 -20.93 29.42
C MET A 24 -1.02 -20.83 30.66
N LEU A 25 -1.49 -20.18 31.73
CA LEU A 25 -0.73 -20.06 32.99
C LEU A 25 -0.46 -21.42 33.64
N GLU A 26 -1.43 -22.33 33.62
CA GLU A 26 -1.28 -23.70 34.13
C GLU A 26 -0.27 -24.54 33.33
N THR A 27 0.07 -24.10 32.12
CA THR A 27 0.97 -24.75 31.17
C THR A 27 2.35 -24.07 31.11
N LEU A 28 2.54 -22.94 31.80
CA LEU A 28 3.74 -22.10 31.65
C LEU A 28 5.04 -22.83 32.00
N ASP A 29 4.99 -23.74 32.97
CA ASP A 29 6.13 -24.54 33.43
C ASP A 29 6.34 -25.85 32.63
N GLU A 30 5.55 -26.09 31.58
CA GLU A 30 5.67 -27.30 30.76
C GLU A 30 6.82 -27.21 29.75
N PHE A 31 7.80 -28.10 29.86
CA PHE A 31 9.00 -28.14 29.00
C PHE A 31 9.22 -29.49 28.30
N GLY A 32 8.29 -30.44 28.43
CA GLY A 32 8.41 -31.79 27.86
C GLY A 32 8.44 -31.77 26.32
N ASN A 33 9.37 -32.52 25.73
CA ASN A 33 9.47 -32.70 24.27
C ASN A 33 8.68 -33.97 23.86
N LEU A 34 7.72 -33.90 22.94
CA LEU A 34 6.79 -35.01 22.63
C LEU A 34 7.38 -36.26 21.94
N SER A 35 8.70 -36.47 21.99
CA SER A 35 9.42 -37.48 21.20
C SER A 35 9.97 -38.68 21.97
N SER A 36 9.75 -38.79 23.30
CA SER A 36 10.14 -39.94 24.13
C SER A 36 8.96 -40.48 24.97
N SER A 37 9.25 -41.29 26.01
CA SER A 37 8.24 -41.88 26.92
C SER A 37 8.43 -41.38 28.37
N HIS A 38 9.14 -40.28 28.55
CA HIS A 38 9.44 -39.73 29.88
C HIS A 38 8.20 -39.08 30.53
N TRP A 39 8.08 -39.12 31.86
CA TRP A 39 6.90 -38.64 32.59
C TRP A 39 6.50 -37.18 32.27
N TYR A 40 7.49 -36.28 32.13
CA TYR A 40 7.25 -34.88 31.74
C TYR A 40 6.65 -34.71 30.33
N GLU A 41 6.79 -35.71 29.46
CA GLU A 41 6.23 -35.67 28.10
C GLU A 41 4.80 -36.23 28.07
N VAL A 42 4.42 -37.07 29.04
CA VAL A 42 3.05 -37.57 29.20
C VAL A 42 2.09 -36.40 29.47
N ARG A 43 2.51 -35.42 30.28
CA ARG A 43 1.69 -34.23 30.57
C ARG A 43 1.53 -33.34 29.34
N ALA A 44 2.62 -32.99 28.66
CA ALA A 44 2.58 -32.23 27.41
C ALA A 44 1.71 -32.91 26.34
N LYS A 45 1.85 -34.23 26.18
CA LYS A 45 1.05 -35.02 25.24
C LYS A 45 -0.44 -34.98 25.59
N ARG A 46 -0.78 -35.14 26.86
CA ARG A 46 -2.18 -35.04 27.32
C ARG A 46 -2.76 -33.66 27.04
N ILE A 47 -2.00 -32.58 27.24
CA ILE A 47 -2.45 -31.21 26.96
C ILE A 47 -2.74 -31.04 25.46
N LEU A 48 -1.82 -31.51 24.61
CA LEU A 48 -1.99 -31.44 23.16
C LEU A 48 -3.19 -32.25 22.67
N GLU A 49 -3.36 -33.51 23.11
CA GLU A 49 -4.50 -34.34 22.71
C GLU A 49 -5.83 -33.78 23.21
N ASN A 50 -5.88 -33.27 24.44
CA ASN A 50 -7.09 -32.65 24.99
C ASN A 50 -7.48 -31.37 24.21
N ALA A 51 -6.50 -30.53 23.85
CA ALA A 51 -6.75 -29.39 22.98
C ALA A 51 -7.28 -29.83 21.61
N ARG A 52 -6.71 -30.91 21.05
CA ARG A 52 -7.13 -31.50 19.77
C ARG A 52 -8.59 -31.97 19.82
N GLU A 53 -8.99 -32.68 20.87
CA GLU A 53 -10.37 -33.13 21.11
C GLU A 53 -11.36 -31.95 21.20
N LYS A 54 -10.99 -30.90 21.95
CA LYS A 54 -11.82 -29.69 22.11
C LYS A 54 -12.05 -28.98 20.78
N ILE A 55 -11.01 -28.84 19.96
CA ILE A 55 -11.10 -28.24 18.63
C ILE A 55 -11.92 -29.10 17.69
N ALA A 56 -11.70 -30.41 17.69
CA ALA A 56 -12.43 -31.36 16.85
C ALA A 56 -13.94 -31.35 17.16
N SER A 57 -14.30 -31.28 18.45
CA SER A 57 -15.69 -31.11 18.89
C SER A 57 -16.31 -29.79 18.44
N LEU A 58 -15.53 -28.71 18.38
CA LEU A 58 -16.02 -27.40 17.92
C LEU A 58 -16.39 -27.41 16.44
N ILE A 59 -15.63 -28.12 15.60
CA ILE A 59 -15.85 -28.14 14.14
C ILE A 59 -16.49 -29.42 13.60
N ASN A 60 -16.88 -30.35 14.48
CA ASN A 60 -17.52 -31.64 14.17
C ASN A 60 -16.63 -32.58 13.32
N CYS A 61 -15.44 -32.90 13.81
CA CYS A 61 -14.51 -33.82 13.17
C CYS A 61 -13.86 -34.81 14.15
N ASP A 62 -13.06 -35.74 13.63
CA ASP A 62 -12.21 -36.60 14.46
C ASP A 62 -10.97 -35.82 14.92
N PRO A 63 -10.44 -36.06 16.14
CA PRO A 63 -9.20 -35.42 16.60
C PRO A 63 -8.01 -35.66 15.66
N GLU A 64 -7.87 -36.85 15.08
CA GLU A 64 -6.81 -37.21 14.13
C GLU A 64 -6.81 -36.36 12.85
N GLU A 65 -7.89 -35.64 12.56
CA GLU A 65 -8.02 -34.75 11.39
C GLU A 65 -7.52 -33.32 11.68
N ILE A 66 -7.13 -33.00 12.91
CA ILE A 66 -6.61 -31.68 13.28
C ILE A 66 -5.09 -31.68 13.17
N ILE A 67 -4.52 -30.65 12.56
CA ILE A 67 -3.09 -30.34 12.52
C ILE A 67 -2.84 -28.99 13.17
N PHE A 68 -2.00 -28.93 14.19
CA PHE A 68 -1.56 -27.67 14.78
C PHE A 68 -0.51 -26.97 13.92
N THR A 69 -0.66 -25.65 13.77
CA THR A 69 0.26 -24.78 13.04
C THR A 69 0.51 -23.52 13.86
N SER A 70 1.45 -22.67 13.42
CA SER A 70 1.76 -21.40 14.09
C SER A 70 0.80 -20.26 13.74
N SER A 71 -0.02 -20.40 12.71
CA SER A 71 -0.96 -19.35 12.29
C SER A 71 -1.93 -19.82 11.22
N GLY A 72 -3.00 -19.04 11.01
CA GLY A 72 -3.84 -19.20 9.82
C GLY A 72 -3.05 -19.04 8.51
N SER A 73 -2.01 -18.21 8.47
CA SER A 73 -1.16 -18.06 7.28
C SER A 73 -0.35 -19.33 6.98
N GLU A 74 0.24 -19.98 7.99
CA GLU A 74 0.92 -21.28 7.84
C GLU A 74 -0.08 -22.34 7.39
N SER A 75 -1.24 -22.43 8.05
CA SER A 75 -2.31 -23.36 7.69
C SER A 75 -2.78 -23.19 6.24
N ASN A 76 -2.98 -21.95 5.77
CA ASN A 76 -3.37 -21.66 4.39
C ASN A 76 -2.29 -22.11 3.39
N ASN A 77 -1.02 -21.85 3.72
CA ASN A 77 0.11 -22.27 2.89
C ASN A 77 0.20 -23.80 2.83
N LEU A 78 0.14 -24.49 3.96
CA LEU A 78 0.20 -25.95 4.02
C LEU A 78 -0.97 -26.58 3.27
N ALA A 79 -2.20 -26.05 3.43
CA ALA A 79 -3.38 -26.55 2.76
C ALA A 79 -3.27 -26.46 1.23
N ILE A 80 -2.88 -25.30 0.70
CA ILE A 80 -2.89 -25.03 -0.74
C ILE A 80 -1.62 -25.60 -1.41
N LYS A 81 -0.44 -25.32 -0.84
CA LYS A 81 0.83 -25.83 -1.39
C LYS A 81 0.94 -27.34 -1.22
N GLY A 82 0.45 -27.92 -0.12
CA GLY A 82 0.50 -29.36 0.08
C GLY A 82 -0.28 -30.13 -0.99
N VAL A 83 -1.47 -29.63 -1.38
CA VAL A 83 -2.22 -30.17 -2.53
C VAL A 83 -1.46 -29.92 -3.84
N ALA A 84 -0.96 -28.71 -4.07
CA ALA A 84 -0.21 -28.41 -5.29
C ALA A 84 1.02 -29.33 -5.47
N LEU A 85 1.81 -29.52 -4.41
CA LEU A 85 2.97 -30.41 -4.38
C LEU A 85 2.59 -31.87 -4.67
N LYS A 86 1.46 -32.33 -4.11
CA LYS A 86 0.94 -33.68 -4.36
C LYS A 86 0.65 -33.92 -5.84
N PHE A 87 -0.04 -32.97 -6.50
CA PHE A 87 -0.44 -33.09 -7.90
C PHE A 87 0.66 -32.68 -8.89
N LYS A 88 1.64 -31.89 -8.46
CA LYS A 88 2.77 -31.31 -9.23
C LYS A 88 2.39 -30.34 -10.34
N LYS A 89 1.17 -30.44 -10.87
CA LYS A 89 0.55 -29.54 -11.86
C LYS A 89 -0.96 -29.63 -11.72
N GLY A 90 -1.67 -28.59 -12.17
CA GLY A 90 -3.13 -28.60 -12.22
C GLY A 90 -3.71 -27.20 -12.15
N HIS A 91 -5.02 -27.15 -11.96
CA HIS A 91 -5.79 -25.91 -11.87
C HIS A 91 -6.40 -25.72 -10.48
N ILE A 92 -6.20 -24.55 -9.88
CA ILE A 92 -6.81 -24.16 -8.60
C ILE A 92 -7.77 -23.01 -8.83
N ILE A 93 -9.00 -23.16 -8.31
CA ILE A 93 -10.01 -22.10 -8.32
C ILE A 93 -10.01 -21.44 -6.95
N THR A 94 -9.92 -20.11 -6.94
CA THR A 94 -10.05 -19.29 -5.74
C THR A 94 -10.79 -17.99 -6.06
N PHE A 95 -10.88 -17.06 -5.11
CA PHE A 95 -11.76 -15.90 -5.21
C PHE A 95 -10.98 -14.59 -5.04
N ALA A 96 -11.42 -13.54 -5.73
CA ALA A 96 -10.76 -12.23 -5.68
C ALA A 96 -10.81 -11.57 -4.28
N ILE A 97 -11.75 -11.99 -3.43
CA ILE A 97 -11.97 -11.45 -2.08
C ILE A 97 -11.19 -12.18 -0.98
N GLU A 98 -10.39 -13.19 -1.33
CA GLU A 98 -9.65 -13.96 -0.33
C GLU A 98 -8.67 -13.11 0.48
N HIS A 99 -8.36 -13.57 1.69
CA HIS A 99 -7.31 -12.94 2.49
C HIS A 99 -5.94 -13.02 1.78
N PRO A 100 -5.03 -12.04 1.96
CA PRO A 100 -3.70 -12.06 1.32
C PRO A 100 -2.89 -13.35 1.57
N SER A 101 -3.11 -14.05 2.69
CA SER A 101 -2.45 -15.33 2.96
C SER A 101 -2.88 -16.48 2.03
N VAL A 102 -3.97 -16.32 1.28
CA VAL A 102 -4.44 -17.24 0.24
C VAL A 102 -4.06 -16.69 -1.14
N LEU A 103 -4.38 -15.42 -1.42
CA LEU A 103 -4.09 -14.77 -2.71
C LEU A 103 -2.60 -14.88 -3.07
N ASN A 104 -1.71 -14.56 -2.13
CA ASN A 104 -0.26 -14.58 -2.37
C ASN A 104 0.27 -15.99 -2.61
N VAL A 105 -0.34 -17.02 -2.00
CA VAL A 105 0.03 -18.42 -2.24
C VAL A 105 -0.40 -18.85 -3.63
N CYS A 106 -1.59 -18.46 -4.06
CA CYS A 106 -2.09 -18.75 -5.40
C CYS A 106 -1.26 -18.02 -6.46
N GLU A 107 -0.93 -16.74 -6.26
CA GLU A 107 -0.03 -16.00 -7.16
C GLU A 107 1.38 -16.61 -7.22
N PHE A 108 1.90 -17.10 -6.10
CA PHE A 108 3.15 -17.86 -6.09
C PHE A 108 3.04 -19.13 -6.94
N LEU A 109 2.00 -19.95 -6.75
CA LEU A 109 1.81 -21.19 -7.52
C LEU A 109 1.57 -20.95 -9.01
N LYS A 110 0.98 -19.80 -9.37
CA LYS A 110 0.85 -19.36 -10.76
C LYS A 110 2.22 -19.21 -11.44
N LYS A 111 3.20 -18.64 -10.71
CA LYS A 111 4.59 -18.53 -11.18
C LYS A 111 5.28 -19.89 -11.29
N GLU A 112 4.93 -20.83 -10.41
CA GLU A 112 5.40 -22.22 -10.44
C GLU A 112 4.71 -23.08 -11.52
N GLY A 113 3.89 -22.49 -12.39
CA GLY A 113 3.27 -23.16 -13.54
C GLY A 113 1.91 -23.80 -13.28
N PHE A 114 1.30 -23.59 -12.12
CA PHE A 114 -0.11 -23.97 -11.89
C PHE A 114 -1.04 -22.97 -12.57
N ARG A 115 -2.16 -23.46 -13.08
CA ARG A 115 -3.22 -22.55 -13.53
C ARG A 115 -4.04 -22.11 -12.32
N ILE A 116 -4.30 -20.81 -12.20
CA ILE A 116 -5.11 -20.25 -11.11
C ILE A 116 -6.23 -19.42 -11.73
N THR A 117 -7.47 -19.68 -11.30
CA THR A 117 -8.62 -18.83 -11.61
C THR A 117 -9.06 -18.07 -10.37
N PHE A 118 -9.12 -16.75 -10.46
CA PHE A 118 -9.69 -15.87 -9.44
C PHE A 118 -11.11 -15.51 -9.84
N VAL A 119 -12.10 -16.18 -9.24
CA VAL A 119 -13.52 -15.90 -9.46
C VAL A 119 -13.87 -14.57 -8.81
N GLY A 120 -14.57 -13.71 -9.55
CA GLY A 120 -15.09 -12.46 -9.04
C GLY A 120 -16.22 -12.67 -8.03
N VAL A 121 -16.70 -11.58 -7.45
CA VAL A 121 -17.88 -11.59 -6.58
C VAL A 121 -18.92 -10.62 -7.11
N GLY A 122 -20.20 -10.95 -6.90
CA GLY A 122 -21.31 -10.08 -7.23
C GLY A 122 -21.52 -8.97 -6.21
N GLN A 123 -22.71 -8.36 -6.26
CA GLN A 123 -23.13 -7.37 -5.29
C GLN A 123 -23.06 -7.94 -3.87
N ASN A 124 -22.66 -7.12 -2.90
CA ASN A 124 -22.48 -7.47 -1.48
C ASN A 124 -21.39 -8.51 -1.17
N GLU A 125 -20.44 -8.71 -2.09
CA GLU A 125 -19.32 -9.66 -1.96
C GLU A 125 -19.77 -11.13 -1.80
N ILE A 126 -20.91 -11.48 -2.39
CA ILE A 126 -21.39 -12.86 -2.46
C ILE A 126 -20.93 -13.47 -3.79
N VAL A 127 -20.32 -14.65 -3.71
CA VAL A 127 -19.96 -15.46 -4.88
C VAL A 127 -21.22 -16.00 -5.55
N ASP A 128 -21.29 -15.94 -6.88
CA ASP A 128 -22.26 -16.71 -7.66
C ASP A 128 -21.74 -18.16 -7.83
N PRO A 129 -22.44 -19.19 -7.30
CA PRO A 129 -22.03 -20.58 -7.46
C PRO A 129 -21.89 -20.99 -8.94
N ASP A 130 -22.64 -20.41 -9.86
CA ASP A 130 -22.54 -20.76 -11.28
C ASP A 130 -21.21 -20.30 -11.90
N ASP A 131 -20.59 -19.23 -11.39
CA ASP A 131 -19.27 -18.80 -11.84
C ASP A 131 -18.16 -19.75 -11.37
N VAL A 132 -18.36 -20.40 -10.22
CA VAL A 132 -17.50 -21.52 -9.79
C VAL A 132 -17.64 -22.68 -10.77
N ARG A 133 -18.88 -23.06 -11.12
CA ARG A 133 -19.16 -24.15 -12.07
C ARG A 133 -18.51 -23.91 -13.43
N LYS A 134 -18.64 -22.69 -13.98
CA LYS A 134 -18.04 -22.30 -15.28
C LYS A 134 -16.51 -22.33 -15.25
N SER A 135 -15.91 -22.12 -14.09
CA SER A 135 -14.46 -22.10 -13.91
C SER A 135 -13.86 -23.51 -13.84
N ILE A 136 -14.66 -24.54 -13.60
CA ILE A 136 -14.17 -25.92 -13.49
C ILE A 136 -13.68 -26.46 -14.84
N SER A 137 -12.56 -27.17 -14.80
CA SER A 137 -11.91 -27.85 -15.91
C SER A 137 -11.45 -29.25 -15.50
N THR A 138 -11.08 -30.08 -16.47
CA THR A 138 -10.70 -31.49 -16.25
C THR A 138 -9.46 -31.69 -15.38
N ASP A 139 -8.59 -30.69 -15.30
CA ASP A 139 -7.37 -30.61 -14.49
C ASP A 139 -7.56 -29.80 -13.20
N THR A 140 -8.79 -29.44 -12.81
CA THR A 140 -9.03 -28.74 -11.52
C THR A 140 -8.75 -29.67 -10.35
N ILE A 141 -7.79 -29.31 -9.51
CA ILE A 141 -7.32 -30.11 -8.37
C ILE A 141 -7.82 -29.60 -7.01
N LEU A 142 -8.28 -28.34 -6.94
CA LEU A 142 -8.70 -27.71 -5.68
C LEU A 142 -9.62 -26.52 -5.93
N ILE A 143 -10.69 -26.40 -5.12
CA ILE A 143 -11.44 -25.14 -4.94
C ILE A 143 -11.11 -24.61 -3.55
N SER A 144 -10.62 -23.38 -3.46
CA SER A 144 -10.22 -22.72 -2.21
C SER A 144 -11.01 -21.43 -2.00
N ILE A 145 -11.85 -21.40 -0.96
CA ILE A 145 -12.74 -20.28 -0.64
C ILE A 145 -12.73 -19.94 0.85
N MET A 146 -12.88 -18.67 1.20
CA MET A 146 -13.16 -18.22 2.55
C MET A 146 -14.64 -18.41 2.91
N LEU A 147 -14.93 -18.91 4.11
CA LEU A 147 -16.30 -19.10 4.57
C LEU A 147 -17.03 -17.78 4.79
N ALA A 148 -16.31 -16.80 5.33
CA ALA A 148 -16.81 -15.46 5.57
C ALA A 148 -15.72 -14.42 5.32
N ASN A 149 -16.10 -13.33 4.65
CA ASN A 149 -15.19 -12.24 4.34
C ASN A 149 -14.78 -11.50 5.62
N ASN A 150 -13.48 -11.18 5.76
CA ASN A 150 -12.97 -10.51 6.96
C ASN A 150 -13.37 -9.04 7.10
N GLU A 151 -13.75 -8.39 6.00
CA GLU A 151 -13.99 -6.95 5.92
C GLU A 151 -15.46 -6.59 6.04
N VAL A 152 -16.33 -7.25 5.28
CA VAL A 152 -17.79 -7.00 5.30
C VAL A 152 -18.56 -8.06 6.08
N GLY A 153 -17.91 -9.18 6.42
CA GLY A 153 -18.53 -10.28 7.15
C GLY A 153 -19.43 -11.18 6.29
N THR A 154 -19.64 -10.88 5.01
CA THR A 154 -20.50 -11.68 4.11
C THR A 154 -20.12 -13.16 4.16
N ILE A 155 -21.13 -14.01 4.35
CA ILE A 155 -20.99 -15.47 4.39
C ILE A 155 -21.22 -16.01 2.99
N GLN A 156 -20.32 -16.88 2.52
CA GLN A 156 -20.37 -17.44 1.17
C GLN A 156 -21.39 -18.60 1.07
N PRO A 157 -22.00 -18.84 -0.11
CA PRO A 157 -23.03 -19.88 -0.32
C PRO A 157 -22.39 -21.27 -0.41
N MET A 158 -21.95 -21.78 0.74
CA MET A 158 -21.14 -22.99 0.81
C MET A 158 -21.89 -24.28 0.49
N GLU A 159 -23.21 -24.32 0.68
CA GLU A 159 -24.01 -25.52 0.37
C GLU A 159 -24.01 -25.78 -1.14
N GLU A 160 -24.24 -24.73 -1.92
CA GLU A 160 -24.24 -24.77 -3.38
C GLU A 160 -22.83 -25.03 -3.93
N ILE A 161 -21.81 -24.37 -3.37
CA ILE A 161 -20.42 -24.57 -3.77
C ILE A 161 -19.94 -26.00 -3.43
N ALA A 162 -20.29 -26.54 -2.26
CA ALA A 162 -19.95 -27.90 -1.87
C ALA A 162 -20.65 -28.93 -2.77
N LYS A 163 -21.91 -28.69 -3.14
CA LYS A 163 -22.64 -29.52 -4.11
C LYS A 163 -21.94 -29.54 -5.47
N ILE A 164 -21.56 -28.37 -5.99
CA ILE A 164 -20.82 -28.27 -7.25
C ILE A 164 -19.49 -29.01 -7.14
N ALA A 165 -18.69 -28.75 -6.10
CA ALA A 165 -17.41 -29.43 -5.89
C ALA A 165 -17.57 -30.96 -5.85
N GLY A 166 -18.61 -31.44 -5.17
CA GLY A 166 -18.96 -32.86 -5.08
C GLY A 166 -19.38 -33.49 -6.42
N GLU A 167 -20.15 -32.78 -7.25
CA GLU A 167 -20.54 -33.24 -8.60
C GLU A 167 -19.33 -33.53 -9.50
N TYR A 168 -18.25 -32.76 -9.33
CA TYR A 168 -17.01 -32.92 -10.10
C TYR A 168 -15.90 -33.67 -9.35
N GLY A 169 -16.14 -34.10 -8.11
CA GLY A 169 -15.15 -34.80 -7.29
C GLY A 169 -13.91 -33.95 -6.92
N ILE A 170 -14.07 -32.63 -6.82
CA ILE A 170 -12.97 -31.69 -6.53
C ILE A 170 -12.95 -31.41 -5.03
N PRO A 171 -11.80 -31.52 -4.34
CA PRO A 171 -11.72 -31.24 -2.91
C PRO A 171 -11.94 -29.74 -2.64
N LEU A 172 -12.66 -29.46 -1.56
CA LEU A 172 -12.96 -28.11 -1.11
C LEU A 172 -12.10 -27.72 0.08
N ARG A 173 -11.34 -26.63 -0.06
CA ARG A 173 -10.58 -26.00 1.02
C ARG A 173 -11.28 -24.74 1.48
N ILE A 174 -11.47 -24.61 2.79
CA ILE A 174 -12.24 -23.51 3.39
C ILE A 174 -11.37 -22.70 4.36
N ASP A 175 -11.26 -21.38 4.17
CA ASP A 175 -10.76 -20.48 5.22
C ASP A 175 -11.90 -20.11 6.17
N ALA A 176 -11.94 -20.74 7.35
CA ALA A 176 -12.95 -20.48 8.36
C ALA A 176 -12.47 -19.53 9.46
N SER A 177 -11.28 -18.93 9.30
CA SER A 177 -10.64 -18.12 10.35
C SER A 177 -11.51 -16.98 10.86
N GLN A 178 -12.39 -16.44 10.01
CA GLN A 178 -13.34 -15.40 10.44
C GLN A 178 -14.69 -15.91 10.89
N ALA A 179 -15.09 -17.12 10.52
CA ALA A 179 -16.43 -17.64 10.79
C ALA A 179 -16.49 -18.41 12.11
N ILE A 180 -15.46 -19.20 12.41
CA ILE A 180 -15.43 -20.04 13.61
C ILE A 180 -15.58 -19.20 14.89
N GLY A 181 -16.39 -19.71 15.82
CA GLY A 181 -16.71 -19.01 17.07
C GLY A 181 -17.75 -17.89 16.93
N LYS A 182 -18.06 -17.41 15.72
CA LYS A 182 -19.13 -16.43 15.45
C LYS A 182 -20.37 -17.07 14.85
N ILE A 183 -20.19 -18.13 14.05
CA ILE A 183 -21.26 -19.00 13.56
C ILE A 183 -20.87 -20.45 13.79
N ASN A 184 -21.85 -21.35 13.71
CA ASN A 184 -21.58 -22.78 13.78
C ASN A 184 -20.85 -23.23 12.51
N VAL A 185 -19.63 -23.74 12.65
CA VAL A 185 -18.81 -24.27 11.56
C VAL A 185 -18.76 -25.78 11.73
N ASP A 186 -19.32 -26.50 10.76
CA ASP A 186 -19.40 -27.96 10.76
C ASP A 186 -18.75 -28.50 9.48
N VAL A 187 -17.56 -29.10 9.59
CA VAL A 187 -16.80 -29.55 8.42
C VAL A 187 -17.52 -30.62 7.60
N GLN A 188 -18.42 -31.38 8.24
CA GLN A 188 -19.21 -32.41 7.56
C GLN A 188 -20.25 -31.75 6.67
N LYS A 189 -21.00 -30.79 7.22
CA LYS A 189 -22.03 -30.04 6.47
C LYS A 189 -21.43 -29.18 5.38
N LEU A 190 -20.27 -28.58 5.62
CA LEU A 190 -19.57 -27.76 4.64
C LEU A 190 -18.90 -28.56 3.52
N GLY A 191 -18.86 -29.90 3.63
CA GLY A 191 -18.17 -30.75 2.65
C GLY A 191 -16.65 -30.49 2.59
N ALA A 192 -16.06 -29.97 3.66
CA ALA A 192 -14.66 -29.56 3.67
C ALA A 192 -13.72 -30.77 3.57
N PHE A 193 -12.68 -30.64 2.75
CA PHE A 193 -11.52 -31.54 2.75
C PHE A 193 -10.35 -30.96 3.53
N LEU A 194 -10.22 -29.63 3.47
CA LEU A 194 -9.25 -28.85 4.21
C LEU A 194 -9.97 -27.65 4.83
N LEU A 195 -9.68 -27.32 6.09
CA LEU A 195 -10.23 -26.11 6.70
C LEU A 195 -9.21 -25.42 7.60
N THR A 196 -9.09 -24.10 7.49
CA THR A 196 -8.13 -23.32 8.29
C THR A 196 -8.82 -22.49 9.37
N VAL A 197 -8.19 -22.42 10.54
CA VAL A 197 -8.53 -21.49 11.62
C VAL A 197 -7.29 -20.77 12.13
N ALA A 198 -7.41 -19.45 12.30
CA ALA A 198 -6.43 -18.64 13.03
C ALA A 198 -6.84 -18.47 14.50
N GLY A 199 -6.00 -18.87 15.45
CA GLY A 199 -6.34 -18.86 16.88
C GLY A 199 -6.64 -17.46 17.42
N TYR A 200 -5.88 -16.45 17.01
CA TYR A 200 -6.04 -15.05 17.47
C TYR A 200 -7.33 -14.36 17.01
N LYS A 201 -8.15 -15.04 16.19
CA LYS A 201 -9.48 -14.58 15.79
C LYS A 201 -10.60 -15.21 16.62
N ILE A 202 -10.24 -16.13 17.53
CA ILE A 202 -11.15 -16.87 18.40
C ILE A 202 -10.68 -16.87 19.86
N TYR A 203 -10.12 -15.76 20.34
CA TYR A 203 -9.73 -15.52 21.74
C TYR A 203 -8.52 -16.33 22.24
N ALA A 204 -7.80 -17.01 21.34
CA ALA A 204 -6.51 -17.64 21.64
C ALA A 204 -5.33 -16.70 21.40
N LEU A 205 -4.13 -17.06 21.88
CA LEU A 205 -2.92 -16.27 21.68
C LEU A 205 -2.50 -16.25 20.19
N LYS A 206 -1.84 -15.16 19.76
CA LYS A 206 -1.16 -15.12 18.46
C LYS A 206 0.00 -16.13 18.47
N GLY A 207 0.24 -16.82 17.36
CA GLY A 207 1.28 -17.85 17.28
C GLY A 207 0.76 -19.27 17.15
N VAL A 208 -0.57 -19.46 17.19
CA VAL A 208 -1.20 -20.77 16.95
C VAL A 208 -2.38 -20.70 15.97
N GLY A 209 -2.54 -21.74 15.16
CA GLY A 209 -3.67 -21.98 14.28
C GLY A 209 -3.87 -23.47 14.04
N ILE A 210 -4.91 -23.84 13.29
CA ILE A 210 -5.15 -25.23 12.88
C ILE A 210 -5.41 -25.35 11.39
N LEU A 211 -4.99 -26.50 10.88
CA LEU A 211 -5.44 -27.04 9.62
C LEU A 211 -6.21 -28.33 9.91
N PHE A 212 -7.51 -28.35 9.62
CA PHE A 212 -8.26 -29.58 9.47
C PHE A 212 -7.89 -30.23 8.14
N VAL A 213 -7.63 -31.54 8.16
CA VAL A 213 -7.38 -32.38 7.00
C VAL A 213 -8.29 -33.60 7.09
N ARG A 214 -9.24 -33.73 6.15
CA ARG A 214 -10.16 -34.86 6.09
C ARG A 214 -9.38 -36.18 6.12
N LYS A 215 -9.86 -37.14 6.91
CA LYS A 215 -9.29 -38.47 7.03
C LYS A 215 -9.11 -39.09 5.65
N ARG A 216 -7.92 -39.62 5.38
CA ARG A 216 -7.50 -40.23 4.10
C ARG A 216 -7.37 -39.26 2.91
N PHE A 217 -7.51 -37.96 3.12
CA PHE A 217 -7.11 -36.99 2.11
C PHE A 217 -5.59 -36.82 2.14
N GLU A 218 -4.95 -37.05 1.00
CA GLU A 218 -3.49 -36.98 0.90
C GLU A 218 -3.02 -35.56 0.54
N THR A 219 -2.10 -35.02 1.32
CA THR A 219 -1.44 -33.73 1.10
C THR A 219 0.03 -33.83 1.50
N GLU A 220 0.90 -33.00 0.91
CA GLU A 220 2.34 -33.03 1.18
C GLU A 220 2.77 -31.97 2.22
N PRO A 221 3.78 -32.26 3.06
CA PRO A 221 4.35 -31.26 3.96
C PRO A 221 5.10 -30.18 3.17
N ILE A 222 5.04 -28.94 3.67
CA ILE A 222 5.83 -27.82 3.11
C ILE A 222 7.19 -27.67 3.79
N ILE A 223 7.31 -28.13 5.05
CA ILE A 223 8.55 -28.14 5.83
C ILE A 223 8.89 -29.60 6.12
N HIS A 224 10.11 -30.01 5.78
CA HIS A 224 10.58 -31.37 5.99
C HIS A 224 11.41 -31.46 7.28
N GLY A 225 11.13 -32.46 8.11
CA GLY A 225 11.78 -32.65 9.40
C GLY A 225 11.23 -33.86 10.15
N GLY A 226 11.09 -33.74 11.47
CA GLY A 226 10.49 -34.79 12.30
C GLY A 226 9.03 -35.10 11.93
N ARG A 227 8.49 -36.19 12.52
CA ARG A 227 7.12 -36.69 12.25
C ARG A 227 6.04 -36.07 13.14
N GLN A 228 6.28 -34.87 13.68
CA GLN A 228 5.27 -34.10 14.42
C GLN A 228 4.02 -33.88 13.57
N GLU A 229 2.88 -33.71 14.24
CA GLU A 229 1.58 -33.47 13.61
C GLU A 229 1.32 -34.39 12.40
N PHE A 230 1.42 -35.71 12.66
CA PHE A 230 1.22 -36.78 11.68
C PHE A 230 2.14 -36.70 10.44
N GLY A 231 3.27 -36.02 10.54
CA GLY A 231 4.24 -35.83 9.46
C GLY A 231 3.91 -34.71 8.49
N LEU A 232 2.83 -33.94 8.71
CA LEU A 232 2.44 -32.83 7.85
C LEU A 232 3.06 -31.49 8.26
N ARG A 233 3.38 -31.32 9.55
CA ARG A 233 3.97 -30.09 10.08
C ARG A 233 5.11 -30.43 11.03
N SER A 234 6.34 -30.39 10.52
CA SER A 234 7.54 -30.59 11.33
C SER A 234 7.84 -29.39 12.25
N GLY A 235 8.45 -29.68 13.39
CA GLY A 235 8.82 -28.68 14.41
C GLY A 235 8.09 -28.95 15.73
N ILE A 236 8.73 -28.57 16.85
CA ILE A 236 8.18 -28.81 18.19
C ILE A 236 6.93 -27.96 18.38
N GLU A 237 5.88 -28.57 18.91
CA GLU A 237 4.57 -27.99 19.17
C GLU A 237 4.61 -27.02 20.36
N ASN A 238 4.00 -25.84 20.22
CA ASN A 238 3.93 -24.87 21.30
C ASN A 238 2.77 -25.21 22.25
N ILE A 239 3.06 -26.04 23.25
CA ILE A 239 2.06 -26.59 24.18
C ILE A 239 1.29 -25.48 24.92
N LEU A 240 1.95 -24.38 25.27
CA LEU A 240 1.30 -23.23 25.94
C LEU A 240 0.22 -22.61 25.06
N GLU A 241 0.53 -22.35 23.79
CA GLU A 241 -0.43 -21.75 22.87
C GLU A 241 -1.54 -22.73 22.47
N ILE A 242 -1.20 -24.02 22.33
CA ILE A 242 -2.15 -25.10 22.03
C ILE A 242 -3.14 -25.27 23.19
N ALA A 243 -2.69 -25.24 24.44
CA ALA A 243 -3.56 -25.27 25.61
C ALA A 243 -4.55 -24.10 25.61
N GLY A 244 -4.05 -22.89 25.31
CA GLY A 244 -4.88 -21.70 25.17
C GLY A 244 -5.92 -21.83 24.04
N LEU A 245 -5.52 -22.36 22.89
CA LEU A 245 -6.43 -22.61 21.76
C LEU A 245 -7.50 -23.66 22.10
N GLY A 246 -7.13 -24.73 22.79
CA GLY A 246 -8.08 -25.75 23.27
C GLY A 246 -9.11 -25.17 24.22
N ALA A 247 -8.69 -24.35 25.20
CA ALA A 247 -9.59 -23.67 26.13
C ALA A 247 -10.52 -22.67 25.42
N ALA A 248 -10.02 -21.96 24.40
CA ALA A 248 -10.85 -21.10 23.57
C ALA A 248 -11.92 -21.91 22.82
N ALA A 249 -11.52 -23.04 22.23
CA ALA A 249 -12.43 -23.90 21.48
C ALA A 249 -13.53 -24.50 22.36
N GLU A 250 -13.18 -24.96 23.55
CA GLU A 250 -14.14 -25.46 24.56
C GLU A 250 -15.15 -24.38 24.96
N TYR A 251 -14.67 -23.18 25.32
CA TYR A 251 -15.55 -22.08 25.69
C TYR A 251 -16.52 -21.72 24.56
N LEU A 252 -16.04 -21.65 23.32
CA LEU A 252 -16.90 -21.38 22.15
C LEU A 252 -17.89 -22.52 21.89
N ARG A 253 -17.50 -23.77 22.14
CA ARG A 253 -18.36 -24.93 21.96
C ARG A 253 -19.50 -24.99 22.98
N GLU A 254 -19.20 -24.72 24.25
CA GLU A 254 -20.21 -24.63 25.31
C GLU A 254 -21.23 -23.53 25.04
N ASN A 255 -20.79 -22.43 24.44
CA ASN A 255 -21.60 -21.24 24.19
C ASN A 255 -22.02 -21.09 22.71
N ILE A 256 -22.06 -22.20 21.95
CA ILE A 256 -22.22 -22.20 20.48
C ILE A 256 -23.54 -21.59 19.99
N LYS A 257 -24.57 -21.55 20.84
CA LYS A 257 -25.86 -20.91 20.55
C LYS A 257 -25.94 -19.47 21.08
N GLU A 258 -25.35 -19.22 22.24
CA GLU A 258 -25.48 -17.95 22.96
C GLU A 258 -24.60 -16.86 22.35
N ILE A 259 -23.36 -17.18 21.98
CA ILE A 259 -22.42 -16.20 21.42
C ILE A 259 -22.90 -15.62 20.08
N PRO A 260 -23.31 -16.42 19.07
CA PRO A 260 -23.83 -15.86 17.82
C PRO A 260 -25.05 -14.97 18.03
N MET A 261 -25.94 -15.36 18.96
CA MET A 261 -27.15 -14.60 19.29
C MET A 261 -26.79 -13.27 19.96
N LYS A 262 -25.89 -13.30 20.95
CA LYS A 262 -25.35 -12.09 21.59
C LYS A 262 -24.72 -11.16 20.57
N PHE A 263 -23.88 -11.68 19.67
CA PHE A 263 -23.26 -10.90 18.61
C PHE A 263 -24.31 -10.21 17.73
N PHE A 264 -25.33 -10.95 17.30
CA PHE A 264 -26.39 -10.41 16.46
C PHE A 264 -27.16 -9.30 17.17
N THR A 265 -27.56 -9.51 18.43
CA THR A 265 -28.22 -8.48 19.25
C THR A 265 -27.37 -7.21 19.37
N LEU A 266 -26.07 -7.36 19.62
CA LEU A 266 -25.14 -6.23 19.71
C LEU A 266 -24.96 -5.53 18.36
N LYS A 267 -24.90 -6.29 17.26
CA LYS A 267 -24.83 -5.78 15.88
C LYS A 267 -26.09 -4.98 15.52
N GLU A 268 -27.28 -5.48 15.84
CA GLU A 268 -28.54 -4.78 15.64
C GLU A 268 -28.63 -3.51 16.48
N LYS A 269 -28.23 -3.60 17.76
CA LYS A 269 -28.18 -2.42 18.64
C LYS A 269 -27.23 -1.37 18.10
N PHE A 270 -26.00 -1.77 17.75
CA PHE A 270 -24.99 -0.87 17.17
C PHE A 270 -25.51 -0.21 15.88
N TRP A 271 -26.05 -1.01 14.95
CA TRP A 271 -26.57 -0.51 13.68
C TRP A 271 -27.76 0.43 13.85
N SER A 272 -28.78 0.03 14.61
CA SER A 272 -29.96 0.87 14.87
C SER A 272 -29.61 2.17 15.61
N SER A 273 -28.60 2.14 16.48
CA SER A 273 -28.13 3.32 17.21
C SER A 273 -27.37 4.27 16.29
N LEU A 274 -26.51 3.75 15.40
CA LEU A 274 -25.88 4.54 14.35
C LEU A 274 -26.92 5.21 13.44
N GLN A 275 -27.92 4.46 12.97
CA GLN A 275 -28.97 5.00 12.10
C GLN A 275 -29.83 6.09 12.77
N LYS A 276 -30.01 6.03 14.10
CA LYS A 276 -30.72 7.06 14.86
C LYS A 276 -29.90 8.34 15.03
N GLU A 277 -28.59 8.21 15.25
CA GLU A 277 -27.71 9.34 15.51
C GLU A 277 -27.15 9.99 14.23
N LEU A 278 -27.09 9.25 13.13
CA LEU A 278 -26.45 9.70 11.89
C LEU A 278 -27.47 9.96 10.76
N PRO A 279 -27.15 10.86 9.81
CA PRO A 279 -27.85 10.89 8.52
C PRO A 279 -27.68 9.54 7.79
N PRO A 280 -28.38 9.31 6.66
CA PRO A 280 -28.37 8.02 5.97
C PRO A 280 -26.93 7.51 5.74
N VAL A 281 -26.59 6.42 6.42
CA VAL A 281 -25.35 5.64 6.26
C VAL A 281 -25.72 4.30 5.65
N GLU A 282 -24.82 3.74 4.86
CA GLU A 282 -25.06 2.49 4.14
C GLU A 282 -24.17 1.38 4.67
N ILE A 283 -24.58 0.12 4.49
CA ILE A 283 -23.75 -1.03 4.83
C ILE A 283 -23.03 -1.50 3.57
N ASN A 284 -21.72 -1.70 3.68
CA ASN A 284 -20.97 -2.43 2.68
C ASN A 284 -21.19 -3.93 2.92
N GLY A 285 -21.78 -4.64 1.95
CA GLY A 285 -22.13 -6.05 2.08
C GLY A 285 -23.57 -6.29 2.55
N HIS A 286 -23.85 -7.49 3.03
CA HIS A 286 -25.20 -7.89 3.42
C HIS A 286 -25.38 -7.87 4.94
N PHE A 287 -26.43 -7.26 5.49
CA PHE A 287 -26.64 -7.23 6.95
C PHE A 287 -27.01 -8.62 7.52
N GLU A 288 -28.01 -9.28 6.94
CA GLU A 288 -28.49 -10.58 7.44
C GLU A 288 -27.59 -11.76 7.04
N LYS A 289 -27.11 -11.81 5.79
CA LYS A 289 -26.21 -12.85 5.26
C LYS A 289 -24.73 -12.55 5.54
N SER A 290 -24.43 -12.03 6.72
CA SER A 290 -23.06 -11.81 7.19
C SER A 290 -22.87 -12.27 8.62
N LEU A 291 -21.62 -12.32 9.06
CA LEU A 291 -21.27 -12.66 10.42
C LEU A 291 -22.05 -11.80 11.42
N PRO A 292 -22.56 -12.42 12.51
CA PRO A 292 -23.43 -11.74 13.45
C PRO A 292 -22.71 -10.64 14.23
N ASN A 293 -21.38 -10.61 14.21
CA ASN A 293 -20.58 -9.63 14.93
C ASN A 293 -20.03 -8.49 14.05
N THR A 294 -20.19 -8.56 12.73
CA THR A 294 -19.50 -7.68 11.79
C THR A 294 -20.47 -6.71 11.12
N VAL A 295 -20.10 -5.43 11.10
CA VAL A 295 -20.77 -4.37 10.34
C VAL A 295 -19.71 -3.52 9.67
N ASN A 296 -19.79 -3.38 8.36
CA ASN A 296 -18.95 -2.46 7.61
C ASN A 296 -19.82 -1.33 7.09
N VAL A 297 -19.52 -0.11 7.54
CA VAL A 297 -20.39 1.06 7.31
C VAL A 297 -19.72 1.98 6.31
N HIS A 298 -20.44 2.28 5.24
CA HIS A 298 -20.13 3.42 4.39
C HIS A 298 -20.70 4.68 5.04
N PHE A 299 -19.79 5.62 5.32
CA PHE A 299 -20.12 6.94 5.84
C PHE A 299 -20.01 7.96 4.70
N PRO A 300 -21.13 8.39 4.09
CA PRO A 300 -21.09 9.27 2.92
C PRO A 300 -20.29 10.55 3.18
N GLY A 301 -19.43 10.91 2.24
CA GLY A 301 -18.59 12.12 2.33
C GLY A 301 -17.41 12.05 3.31
N ALA A 302 -17.26 10.96 4.07
CA ALA A 302 -16.15 10.77 5.00
C ALA A 302 -15.28 9.57 4.58
N SER A 303 -14.01 9.83 4.19
CA SER A 303 -13.03 8.75 3.98
C SER A 303 -12.73 8.03 5.29
N SER A 304 -12.42 6.73 5.19
CA SER A 304 -11.98 5.91 6.32
C SER A 304 -10.93 6.61 7.17
N ASP A 305 -9.89 7.17 6.56
CA ASP A 305 -8.73 7.75 7.26
C ASP A 305 -9.09 9.00 8.07
N LEU A 306 -10.16 9.71 7.67
CA LEU A 306 -10.67 10.86 8.42
C LEU A 306 -11.50 10.48 9.61
N LEU A 307 -12.39 9.51 9.40
CA LEU A 307 -13.12 8.90 10.51
C LEU A 307 -12.11 8.34 11.51
N PHE A 308 -11.10 7.61 11.06
CA PHE A 308 -10.01 7.16 11.92
C PHE A 308 -9.30 8.31 12.63
N SER A 309 -8.98 9.43 11.96
CA SER A 309 -8.29 10.56 12.59
C SER A 309 -9.14 11.32 13.65
N GLU A 310 -10.46 11.33 13.50
CA GLU A 310 -11.37 12.05 14.39
C GLU A 310 -11.98 11.16 15.49
N ILE A 311 -12.00 9.84 15.26
CA ILE A 311 -12.77 8.86 16.04
C ILE A 311 -11.84 7.78 16.60
N TYR A 312 -10.59 7.68 16.11
CA TYR A 312 -9.66 6.59 16.39
C TYR A 312 -10.30 5.20 16.19
N CYS A 313 -11.26 5.11 15.26
CA CYS A 313 -12.08 3.93 15.04
C CYS A 313 -12.26 3.66 13.54
N SER A 314 -12.37 2.38 13.19
CA SER A 314 -12.45 1.88 11.82
C SER A 314 -13.83 2.05 11.20
N VAL A 315 -13.90 2.09 9.86
CA VAL A 315 -15.18 1.95 9.12
C VAL A 315 -15.72 0.51 9.15
N ARG A 316 -14.89 -0.42 9.63
CA ARG A 316 -15.18 -1.83 9.82
C ARG A 316 -15.31 -2.08 11.30
N PHE A 317 -16.49 -2.43 11.76
CA PHE A 317 -16.75 -2.70 13.17
C PHE A 317 -16.99 -4.19 13.34
N SER A 318 -16.21 -4.80 14.21
CA SER A 318 -16.38 -6.19 14.61
C SER A 318 -16.45 -6.27 16.12
N LEU A 319 -17.59 -6.73 16.60
CA LEU A 319 -17.94 -6.80 18.01
C LEU A 319 -17.39 -8.10 18.60
N GLY A 320 -17.05 -8.08 19.88
CA GLY A 320 -16.46 -9.21 20.58
C GLY A 320 -17.20 -9.58 21.86
N ILE A 321 -16.91 -10.76 22.42
CA ILE A 321 -17.63 -11.31 23.58
C ILE A 321 -17.53 -10.39 24.80
N LEU A 322 -16.40 -9.68 24.93
CA LEU A 322 -16.13 -8.77 26.04
C LEU A 322 -16.79 -7.40 25.90
N ILE A 323 -17.35 -7.07 24.74
CA ILE A 323 -18.01 -5.77 24.57
C ILE A 323 -19.35 -5.75 25.29
N THR A 324 -19.62 -4.62 25.93
CA THR A 324 -20.86 -4.33 26.64
C THR A 324 -21.76 -3.41 25.83
N GLU A 325 -23.05 -3.39 26.18
CA GLU A 325 -24.02 -2.47 25.60
C GLU A 325 -23.68 -0.99 25.87
N GLU A 326 -23.12 -0.69 27.05
CA GLU A 326 -22.69 0.67 27.41
C GLU A 326 -21.52 1.12 26.55
N GLU A 327 -20.56 0.23 26.25
CA GLU A 327 -19.46 0.52 25.32
C GLU A 327 -19.95 0.73 23.89
N ILE A 328 -21.00 0.02 23.45
CA ILE A 328 -21.64 0.27 22.16
C ILE A 328 -22.22 1.68 22.10
N GLU A 329 -22.98 2.09 23.12
CA GLU A 329 -23.57 3.43 23.17
C GLU A 329 -22.49 4.52 23.19
N LYS A 330 -21.43 4.32 23.99
CA LYS A 330 -20.26 5.21 24.01
C LYS A 330 -19.58 5.26 22.64
N ALA A 331 -19.35 4.12 22.00
CA ALA A 331 -18.74 4.07 20.68
C ALA A 331 -19.59 4.78 19.63
N VAL A 332 -20.89 4.52 19.59
CA VAL A 332 -21.83 5.19 18.69
C VAL A 332 -21.83 6.69 18.93
N SER A 333 -21.78 7.15 20.19
CA SER A 333 -21.65 8.57 20.51
C SER A 333 -20.35 9.19 19.99
N ILE A 334 -19.21 8.49 20.15
CA ILE A 334 -17.90 8.94 19.64
C ILE A 334 -17.91 8.97 18.11
N ILE A 335 -18.40 7.90 17.46
CA ILE A 335 -18.56 7.78 16.02
C ILE A 335 -19.47 8.89 15.49
N SER A 336 -20.61 9.11 16.14
CA SER A 336 -21.59 10.10 15.70
C SER A 336 -21.09 11.51 15.88
N ARG A 337 -20.40 11.81 16.98
CA ARG A 337 -19.78 13.11 17.20
C ARG A 337 -18.67 13.38 16.19
N GLY A 338 -17.80 12.41 15.93
CA GLY A 338 -16.71 12.56 14.96
C GLY A 338 -17.23 12.67 13.54
N TYR A 339 -18.20 11.85 13.17
CA TYR A 339 -18.87 11.96 11.87
C TYR A 339 -19.63 13.27 11.77
N ARG A 340 -20.37 13.76 12.77
CA ARG A 340 -21.01 15.10 12.74
C ARG A 340 -19.99 16.23 12.69
N LYS A 341 -18.82 16.10 13.30
CA LYS A 341 -17.73 17.08 13.19
C LYS A 341 -17.15 17.10 11.76
N LEU A 342 -17.00 15.92 11.16
CA LEU A 342 -16.65 15.77 9.75
C LEU A 342 -17.75 16.31 8.84
N ALA A 343 -19.00 15.92 9.07
CA ALA A 343 -20.19 16.28 8.29
C ALA A 343 -20.57 17.74 8.44
N SER A 344 -20.38 18.39 9.59
CA SER A 344 -20.52 19.84 9.74
C SER A 344 -19.33 20.60 9.17
N GLY A 345 -18.14 19.98 9.17
CA GLY A 345 -17.02 20.41 8.35
C GLY A 345 -17.35 20.33 6.87
N ILE A 346 -17.97 19.23 6.42
CA ILE A 346 -18.41 18.95 5.05
C ILE A 346 -19.60 19.83 4.67
N GLU A 347 -20.57 20.13 5.55
CA GLU A 347 -21.69 21.04 5.35
C GLU A 347 -21.26 22.50 5.35
N LYS A 348 -20.30 22.87 6.20
CA LYS A 348 -19.59 24.16 6.05
C LYS A 348 -18.76 24.19 4.78
N LEU A 349 -18.23 23.07 4.31
CA LEU A 349 -17.50 22.95 3.04
C LEU A 349 -18.43 22.78 1.84
N THR A 350 -19.71 22.42 1.99
CA THR A 350 -20.70 22.31 0.90
C THR A 350 -21.58 23.55 0.80
N LYS A 351 -21.85 24.26 1.90
CA LYS A 351 -22.27 25.67 1.84
C LYS A 351 -21.12 26.60 1.42
N ASN A 352 -19.87 26.19 1.64
CA ASN A 352 -18.69 26.80 1.03
C ASN A 352 -18.12 25.96 -0.12
N ALA A 353 -18.92 25.10 -0.80
CA ALA A 353 -18.46 24.30 -1.96
C ALA A 353 -18.39 25.14 -3.24
N SER A 354 -17.86 26.34 -3.07
CA SER A 354 -16.95 26.97 -4.00
C SER A 354 -15.48 26.68 -3.65
N SER A 355 -15.17 25.81 -2.67
CA SER A 355 -13.78 25.52 -2.25
C SER A 355 -13.52 24.05 -1.88
N GLY A 356 -12.77 23.35 -2.74
CA GLY A 356 -12.42 21.94 -2.65
C GLY A 356 -11.44 21.56 -1.53
N LYS A 357 -11.57 20.33 -1.00
CA LYS A 357 -10.56 19.67 -0.17
C LYS A 357 -10.49 18.16 -0.42
N LEU A 358 -9.48 17.73 -1.20
CA LEU A 358 -9.32 16.35 -1.69
C LEU A 358 -8.29 15.48 -0.96
N ARG A 359 -7.42 16.04 -0.10
CA ARG A 359 -6.23 15.35 0.45
C ARG A 359 -6.53 14.12 1.31
N ARG A 360 -7.80 13.95 1.69
CA ARG A 360 -8.23 13.02 2.73
C ARG A 360 -8.57 11.61 2.18
N PHE A 361 -8.55 11.43 0.86
CA PHE A 361 -9.02 10.22 0.17
C PHE A 361 -7.92 9.44 -0.60
N SER A 362 -6.63 9.61 -0.26
CA SER A 362 -5.50 9.09 -1.05
C SER A 362 -4.57 8.17 -0.24
N HIS A 363 -4.31 6.95 -0.74
CA HIS A 363 -3.52 5.91 -0.06
C HIS A 363 -1.98 6.10 -0.09
N ARG A 364 -1.42 6.90 -1.02
CA ARG A 364 0.03 7.25 -1.10
C ARG A 364 0.22 8.78 -1.21
N LEU A 365 1.38 9.30 -1.63
CA LEU A 365 1.62 10.76 -1.80
C LEU A 365 2.35 11.03 -3.12
N GLY A 366 1.79 11.86 -4.02
CA GLY A 366 2.50 12.42 -5.19
C GLY A 366 3.37 11.40 -5.96
N CYS A 367 4.60 11.78 -6.31
CA CYS A 367 5.58 10.90 -6.96
C CYS A 367 5.95 9.64 -6.16
N ALA A 368 5.63 9.54 -4.86
CA ALA A 368 5.81 8.32 -4.07
C ALA A 368 4.75 7.24 -4.36
N CYS A 369 3.81 7.48 -5.30
CA CYS A 369 3.03 6.41 -5.93
C CYS A 369 3.79 5.67 -7.04
N LYS A 370 4.92 6.21 -7.52
CA LYS A 370 5.76 5.58 -8.55
C LYS A 370 6.39 4.29 -8.00
N ILE A 371 6.45 3.25 -8.84
CA ILE A 371 7.25 2.04 -8.57
C ILE A 371 8.73 2.43 -8.68
N SER A 372 9.61 1.91 -7.81
CA SER A 372 11.03 2.28 -7.82
C SER A 372 11.71 1.91 -9.15
N SER A 373 12.67 2.71 -9.60
CA SER A 373 13.43 2.47 -10.83
C SER A 373 14.20 1.14 -10.81
N ALA A 374 14.62 0.66 -9.63
CA ALA A 374 15.21 -0.67 -9.49
C ALA A 374 14.21 -1.78 -9.86
N THR A 375 12.97 -1.69 -9.36
CA THR A 375 11.90 -2.68 -9.66
C THR A 375 11.43 -2.57 -11.11
N LEU A 376 11.36 -1.35 -11.66
CA LEU A 376 10.98 -1.12 -13.05
C LEU A 376 12.09 -1.57 -14.02
N GLY A 377 13.36 -1.35 -13.67
CA GLY A 377 14.52 -1.81 -14.42
C GLY A 377 14.54 -3.33 -14.56
N GLU A 378 14.37 -4.06 -13.46
CA GLU A 378 14.25 -5.54 -13.48
C GLU A 378 13.12 -6.03 -14.40
N ALA A 379 11.99 -5.31 -14.45
CA ALA A 379 10.86 -5.68 -15.31
C ALA A 379 11.08 -5.35 -16.81
N LEU A 380 12.02 -4.45 -17.12
CA LEU A 380 12.29 -3.99 -18.48
C LEU A 380 13.55 -4.61 -19.10
N GLU A 381 14.39 -5.29 -18.31
CA GLU A 381 15.66 -5.93 -18.75
C GLU A 381 15.49 -6.94 -19.89
N ASP A 382 14.35 -7.64 -19.97
CA ASP A 382 14.09 -8.67 -20.98
C ASP A 382 13.65 -8.13 -22.36
N PHE A 383 13.36 -6.82 -22.48
CA PHE A 383 12.96 -6.23 -23.75
C PHE A 383 14.18 -5.78 -24.55
N SER A 384 14.53 -6.52 -25.60
CA SER A 384 15.58 -6.12 -26.55
C SER A 384 15.26 -4.77 -27.19
N ALA A 385 16.16 -3.80 -27.05
CA ALA A 385 16.03 -2.49 -27.68
C ALA A 385 15.92 -2.63 -29.20
N ILE A 386 14.81 -2.16 -29.78
CA ILE A 386 14.75 -1.95 -31.23
C ILE A 386 15.62 -0.72 -31.51
N HIS A 387 16.82 -0.93 -32.05
CA HIS A 387 17.70 0.15 -32.48
C HIS A 387 17.07 0.91 -33.67
N ASN A 388 16.26 1.91 -33.36
CA ASN A 388 15.75 2.86 -34.33
C ASN A 388 16.70 4.06 -34.36
N LEU A 389 17.34 4.34 -35.51
CA LEU A 389 18.26 5.47 -35.69
C LEU A 389 17.61 6.85 -35.41
N GLN A 390 16.28 6.93 -35.35
CA GLN A 390 15.55 8.14 -34.99
C GLN A 390 15.31 8.28 -33.48
N ALA A 391 15.42 7.21 -32.68
CA ALA A 391 15.37 7.31 -31.22
C ALA A 391 16.76 7.75 -30.70
N LEU A 392 16.93 9.04 -30.44
CA LEU A 392 18.20 9.62 -29.97
C LEU A 392 18.46 9.27 -28.50
N ILE A 393 17.38 9.10 -27.74
CA ILE A 393 17.36 8.70 -26.33
C ILE A 393 16.16 7.76 -26.15
N GLY A 394 16.42 6.54 -25.68
CA GLY A 394 15.44 5.48 -25.50
C GLY A 394 15.76 4.62 -24.26
N TYR A 395 15.24 3.40 -24.20
CA TYR A 395 15.34 2.51 -23.01
C TYR A 395 16.77 2.17 -22.54
N GLU A 396 17.78 2.37 -23.40
CA GLU A 396 19.16 1.97 -23.16
C GLU A 396 19.87 2.84 -22.08
N ASN A 397 19.37 4.06 -21.84
CA ASN A 397 19.87 4.95 -20.79
C ASN A 397 18.69 5.40 -19.91
N LEU A 398 18.91 5.49 -18.60
CA LEU A 398 17.94 5.98 -17.62
C LEU A 398 17.83 7.52 -17.68
N ASP A 399 17.60 8.07 -18.88
CA ASP A 399 17.30 9.48 -19.11
C ASP A 399 15.84 9.80 -18.69
N ASP A 400 15.61 11.04 -18.25
CA ASP A 400 14.30 11.48 -17.71
C ASP A 400 13.20 11.61 -18.78
N GLY A 401 13.56 11.47 -20.05
CA GLY A 401 12.63 11.51 -21.17
C GLY A 401 13.12 10.74 -22.40
N CYS A 402 12.18 10.36 -23.26
CA CYS A 402 12.48 9.82 -24.58
C CYS A 402 12.79 10.98 -25.55
N VAL A 403 13.69 10.80 -26.51
CA VAL A 403 13.91 11.80 -27.57
C VAL A 403 13.87 11.14 -28.94
N TYR A 404 12.95 11.60 -29.78
CA TYR A 404 12.73 11.09 -31.12
C TYR A 404 13.01 12.15 -32.17
N LYS A 405 14.05 11.93 -32.99
CA LYS A 405 14.46 12.82 -34.09
C LYS A 405 13.41 12.81 -35.19
N ILE A 406 12.90 13.99 -35.53
CA ILE A 406 12.06 14.19 -36.73
C ILE A 406 12.97 14.45 -37.93
N ASP A 407 13.89 15.43 -37.78
CA ASP A 407 14.83 15.86 -38.81
C ASP A 407 16.10 16.43 -38.16
N GLU A 408 17.00 17.02 -38.96
CA GLU A 408 18.30 17.55 -38.50
C GLU A 408 18.19 18.69 -37.48
N VAL A 409 17.06 19.39 -37.42
CA VAL A 409 16.89 20.57 -36.57
C VAL A 409 15.78 20.41 -35.52
N ARG A 410 14.99 19.33 -35.59
CA ARG A 410 13.86 19.05 -34.68
C ARG A 410 13.85 17.61 -34.17
N ALA A 411 13.70 17.47 -32.87
CA ALA A 411 13.31 16.23 -32.19
C ALA A 411 12.14 16.49 -31.24
N ILE A 412 11.31 15.47 -31.00
CA ILE A 412 10.24 15.48 -30.01
C ILE A 412 10.74 14.84 -28.72
N VAL A 413 10.35 15.45 -27.59
CA VAL A 413 10.52 14.90 -26.25
C VAL A 413 9.14 14.56 -25.69
N PRO A 414 8.64 13.32 -25.83
CA PRO A 414 7.41 12.90 -25.19
C PRO A 414 7.69 12.44 -23.77
N THR A 415 6.87 12.89 -22.82
CA THR A 415 6.83 12.36 -21.45
C THR A 415 5.39 12.24 -20.95
N VAL A 416 5.19 11.41 -19.93
CA VAL A 416 3.90 11.20 -19.29
C VAL A 416 4.09 11.09 -17.79
N ASP A 417 3.31 11.89 -17.06
CA ASP A 417 3.33 11.85 -15.60
C ASP A 417 1.94 12.15 -15.05
N PHE A 418 1.47 11.30 -14.13
CA PHE A 418 0.20 11.46 -13.45
C PHE A 418 0.26 10.85 -12.05
N PHE A 419 -0.41 11.51 -11.11
CA PHE A 419 -0.36 11.13 -9.70
C PHE A 419 -1.65 11.50 -8.98
N ILE A 420 -1.75 11.02 -7.75
CA ILE A 420 -2.83 11.29 -6.81
C ILE A 420 -2.71 12.70 -6.22
N SER A 421 -3.83 13.31 -5.86
CA SER A 421 -3.86 14.66 -5.30
C SER A 421 -2.98 14.83 -4.05
N ILE A 422 -2.18 15.90 -4.06
CA ILE A 422 -1.22 16.26 -3.01
C ILE A 422 -1.62 17.54 -2.24
N VAL A 423 -2.54 18.33 -2.81
CA VAL A 423 -3.07 19.58 -2.26
C VAL A 423 -4.59 19.54 -2.24
N ASP A 424 -5.21 20.27 -1.32
CA ASP A 424 -6.68 20.32 -1.24
C ASP A 424 -7.27 21.17 -2.35
N ASP A 425 -6.54 22.22 -2.71
CA ASP A 425 -6.92 23.18 -3.72
C ASP A 425 -6.76 22.54 -5.10
N LEU A 426 -7.89 22.38 -5.79
CA LEU A 426 -7.99 21.68 -7.06
C LEU A 426 -7.31 22.41 -8.20
N TYR A 427 -7.43 23.72 -8.20
CA TYR A 427 -6.78 24.56 -9.19
C TYR A 427 -5.27 24.44 -9.04
N ILE A 428 -4.76 24.55 -7.81
CA ILE A 428 -3.34 24.34 -7.52
C ILE A 428 -2.92 22.91 -7.87
N PHE A 429 -3.74 21.89 -7.61
CA PHE A 429 -3.40 20.51 -7.99
C PHE A 429 -3.19 20.38 -9.51
N GLY A 430 -4.09 20.97 -10.31
CA GLY A 430 -3.94 21.03 -11.76
C GLY A 430 -2.66 21.73 -12.20
N MET A 431 -2.32 22.87 -11.56
CA MET A 431 -1.07 23.58 -11.84
C MET A 431 0.16 22.72 -11.55
N ILE A 432 0.22 22.07 -10.38
CA ILE A 432 1.35 21.22 -10.00
C ILE A 432 1.49 20.04 -10.96
N ALA A 433 0.38 19.40 -11.34
CA ALA A 433 0.42 18.27 -12.27
C ALA A 433 1.04 18.66 -13.62
N VAL A 434 0.71 19.85 -14.13
CA VAL A 434 1.33 20.39 -15.35
C VAL A 434 2.80 20.74 -15.11
N SER A 435 3.13 21.47 -14.04
CA SER A 435 4.51 21.84 -13.75
C SER A 435 5.43 20.61 -13.63
N ASN A 436 4.93 19.54 -13.00
CA ASN A 436 5.65 18.28 -12.89
C ASN A 436 5.77 17.56 -14.24
N ALA A 437 4.67 17.39 -14.98
CA ALA A 437 4.70 16.67 -16.27
C ALA A 437 5.59 17.37 -17.32
N LEU A 438 5.67 18.71 -17.29
CA LEU A 438 6.53 19.48 -18.18
C LEU A 438 8.02 19.46 -17.77
N SER A 439 8.32 19.02 -16.56
CA SER A 439 9.67 19.13 -15.98
C SER A 439 10.71 18.33 -16.80
N ASP A 440 10.38 17.10 -17.22
CA ASP A 440 11.30 16.28 -18.03
C ASP A 440 11.62 16.95 -19.38
N ILE A 441 10.66 17.64 -20.00
CA ILE A 441 10.91 18.38 -21.25
C ILE A 441 11.97 19.45 -21.02
N TYR A 442 11.84 20.22 -19.94
CA TYR A 442 12.83 21.25 -19.59
C TYR A 442 14.18 20.64 -19.20
N ALA A 443 14.20 19.50 -18.52
CA ALA A 443 15.43 18.77 -18.17
C ALA A 443 16.22 18.34 -19.41
N MET A 444 15.53 18.02 -20.52
CA MET A 444 16.14 17.70 -21.81
C MET A 444 16.50 18.93 -22.66
N GLY A 445 16.24 20.15 -22.15
CA GLY A 445 16.46 21.41 -22.89
C GLY A 445 15.40 21.70 -23.95
N GLY A 446 14.24 21.04 -23.87
CA GLY A 446 13.13 21.21 -24.81
C GLY A 446 12.14 22.31 -24.41
N GLU A 447 11.34 22.73 -25.39
CA GLU A 447 10.23 23.66 -25.25
C GLU A 447 8.90 22.91 -25.37
N PRO A 448 8.04 22.89 -24.33
CA PRO A 448 6.72 22.29 -24.41
C PRO A 448 5.81 22.98 -25.42
N PHE A 449 5.02 22.22 -26.18
CA PHE A 449 4.10 22.80 -27.17
C PHE A 449 2.67 22.25 -27.10
N PHE A 450 2.44 20.98 -26.77
CA PHE A 450 1.09 20.50 -26.41
C PHE A 450 1.10 19.32 -25.43
N GLY A 451 -0.07 19.07 -24.81
CA GLY A 451 -0.32 17.89 -24.00
C GLY A 451 -1.75 17.39 -24.06
N MET A 452 -1.98 16.22 -23.47
CA MET A 452 -3.27 15.57 -23.32
C MET A 452 -3.50 15.19 -21.87
N ASN A 453 -4.69 15.47 -21.34
CA ASN A 453 -5.07 15.10 -19.98
C ASN A 453 -5.14 13.58 -19.82
N ILE A 454 -4.67 13.08 -18.68
CA ILE A 454 -4.90 11.71 -18.21
C ILE A 454 -5.63 11.83 -16.88
N VAL A 455 -6.85 11.30 -16.82
CA VAL A 455 -7.72 11.46 -15.66
C VAL A 455 -8.27 10.11 -15.24
N ALA A 456 -8.10 9.78 -13.96
CA ALA A 456 -8.87 8.73 -13.29
C ALA A 456 -9.76 9.42 -12.25
N PHE A 457 -11.07 9.36 -12.41
CA PHE A 457 -12.01 10.21 -11.68
C PHE A 457 -13.07 9.38 -10.95
N PRO A 458 -13.25 9.55 -9.62
CA PRO A 458 -14.33 8.90 -8.89
C PRO A 458 -15.63 9.67 -9.05
N GLU A 459 -16.29 9.45 -10.19
CA GLU A 459 -17.56 10.10 -10.56
C GLU A 459 -18.70 9.81 -9.58
N GLU A 460 -18.64 8.69 -8.85
CA GLU A 460 -19.57 8.39 -7.76
C GLU A 460 -19.36 9.25 -6.51
N ARG A 461 -18.17 9.88 -6.36
CA ARG A 461 -17.77 10.63 -5.15
C ARG A 461 -17.67 12.13 -5.37
N PHE A 462 -17.37 12.59 -6.58
CA PHE A 462 -17.15 14.00 -6.89
C PHE A 462 -17.97 14.44 -8.10
N SER A 463 -18.51 15.65 -8.05
CA SER A 463 -19.14 16.27 -9.21
C SER A 463 -18.08 16.65 -10.25
N PHE A 464 -18.49 16.75 -11.52
CA PHE A 464 -17.61 17.20 -12.59
C PHE A 464 -17.06 18.63 -12.40
N ASP A 465 -17.62 19.44 -11.48
CA ASP A 465 -17.05 20.74 -11.11
C ASP A 465 -15.66 20.58 -10.45
N VAL A 466 -15.45 19.49 -9.72
CA VAL A 466 -14.13 19.15 -9.15
C VAL A 466 -13.12 18.95 -10.28
N LEU A 467 -13.48 18.17 -11.29
CA LEU A 467 -12.63 17.95 -12.46
C LEU A 467 -12.40 19.27 -13.21
N ARG A 468 -13.45 20.09 -13.37
CA ARG A 468 -13.37 21.39 -14.05
C ARG A 468 -12.34 22.31 -13.39
N GLU A 469 -12.30 22.39 -12.06
CA GLU A 469 -11.33 23.24 -11.36
C GLU A 469 -9.88 22.74 -11.54
N ILE A 470 -9.67 21.42 -11.54
CA ILE A 470 -8.35 20.83 -11.86
C ILE A 470 -7.93 21.19 -13.27
N LEU A 471 -8.81 20.96 -14.24
CA LEU A 471 -8.55 21.24 -15.65
C LEU A 471 -8.31 22.73 -15.90
N LYS A 472 -8.95 23.62 -15.14
CA LYS A 472 -8.72 25.06 -15.21
C LYS A 472 -7.31 25.42 -14.74
N GLY A 473 -6.88 24.92 -13.59
CA GLY A 473 -5.52 25.15 -13.10
C GLY A 473 -4.46 24.57 -14.02
N ALA A 474 -4.73 23.40 -14.60
CA ALA A 474 -3.86 22.81 -15.60
C ALA A 474 -3.80 23.64 -16.90
N HIS A 475 -4.95 24.13 -17.38
CA HIS A 475 -5.00 24.96 -18.57
C HIS A 475 -4.21 26.26 -18.40
N ASP A 476 -4.42 26.97 -17.30
CA ASP A 476 -3.73 28.23 -17.00
C ASP A 476 -2.22 28.01 -16.89
N LYS A 477 -1.78 26.91 -16.23
CA LYS A 477 -0.36 26.58 -16.12
C LYS A 477 0.26 26.15 -17.45
N ALA A 478 -0.47 25.40 -18.29
CA ALA A 478 0.01 25.04 -19.63
C ALA A 478 0.17 26.29 -20.50
N GLN A 479 -0.78 27.23 -20.40
CA GLN A 479 -0.71 28.51 -21.10
C GLN A 479 0.50 29.36 -20.64
N GLU A 480 0.80 29.40 -19.34
CA GLU A 480 2.03 30.03 -18.81
C GLU A 480 3.31 29.40 -19.40
N ALA A 481 3.31 28.08 -19.57
CA ALA A 481 4.42 27.37 -20.20
C ALA A 481 4.57 27.69 -21.69
N GLY A 482 3.50 28.14 -22.35
CA GLY A 482 3.44 28.31 -23.81
C GLY A 482 2.94 27.06 -24.54
N ALA A 483 2.35 26.10 -23.81
CA ALA A 483 1.79 24.86 -24.34
C ALA A 483 0.26 24.90 -24.36
N VAL A 484 -0.35 24.03 -25.17
CA VAL A 484 -1.80 23.86 -25.23
C VAL A 484 -2.22 22.46 -24.81
N ILE A 485 -3.31 22.36 -24.04
CA ILE A 485 -3.94 21.06 -23.75
C ILE A 485 -5.02 20.83 -24.80
N ILE A 486 -4.81 19.84 -25.68
CA ILE A 486 -5.64 19.64 -26.90
C ILE A 486 -6.68 18.51 -26.77
N GLY A 487 -6.74 17.87 -25.62
CA GLY A 487 -7.65 16.76 -25.38
C GLY A 487 -7.22 15.93 -24.17
N GLY A 488 -7.65 14.68 -24.13
CA GLY A 488 -7.29 13.75 -23.07
C GLY A 488 -8.19 12.54 -23.01
N TYR A 489 -7.97 11.71 -22.00
CA TYR A 489 -8.80 10.55 -21.70
C TYR A 489 -9.14 10.50 -20.21
N THR A 490 -10.40 10.20 -19.91
CA THR A 490 -10.93 10.11 -18.54
C THR A 490 -11.55 8.74 -18.34
N ILE A 491 -11.18 8.08 -17.24
CA ILE A 491 -11.77 6.81 -16.78
C ILE A 491 -12.41 6.98 -15.41
N GLY A 492 -13.44 6.18 -15.13
CA GLY A 492 -13.95 5.99 -13.77
C GLY A 492 -12.94 5.22 -12.92
N ASP A 493 -12.73 5.66 -11.67
CA ASP A 493 -11.81 5.03 -10.72
C ASP A 493 -12.30 5.30 -9.28
N ILE A 494 -11.83 4.55 -8.29
CA ILE A 494 -12.13 4.81 -6.88
C ILE A 494 -11.32 5.97 -6.29
N GLU A 495 -10.15 6.30 -6.88
CA GLU A 495 -9.27 7.39 -6.45
C GLU A 495 -9.03 8.40 -7.56
N LEU A 496 -9.07 9.70 -7.22
CA LEU A 496 -8.71 10.76 -8.14
C LEU A 496 -7.21 10.73 -8.46
N LYS A 497 -6.90 10.57 -9.75
CA LYS A 497 -5.55 10.73 -10.32
C LYS A 497 -5.62 11.68 -11.49
N TYR A 498 -4.65 12.58 -11.58
CA TYR A 498 -4.58 13.55 -12.65
C TYR A 498 -3.13 13.75 -13.09
N GLY A 499 -2.95 13.96 -14.39
CA GLY A 499 -1.68 14.28 -14.99
C GLY A 499 -1.82 14.46 -16.50
N LEU A 500 -0.68 14.46 -17.19
CA LEU A 500 -0.63 14.75 -18.61
C LEU A 500 0.38 13.86 -19.32
N ALA A 501 0.03 13.50 -20.56
CA ALA A 501 1.03 13.17 -21.58
C ALA A 501 1.38 14.45 -22.32
N VAL A 502 2.63 14.87 -22.29
CA VAL A 502 3.09 16.15 -22.85
C VAL A 502 4.19 15.93 -23.88
N ASN A 503 4.29 16.87 -24.81
CA ASN A 503 5.28 16.84 -25.89
C ASN A 503 6.04 18.16 -25.95
N GLY A 504 7.37 18.03 -26.03
CA GLY A 504 8.29 19.14 -26.24
C GLY A 504 9.02 19.05 -27.58
N LEU A 505 9.54 20.17 -28.06
CA LEU A 505 10.47 20.23 -29.18
C LEU A 505 11.86 20.59 -28.68
N VAL A 506 12.88 19.91 -29.19
CA VAL A 506 14.28 20.22 -28.90
C VAL A 506 15.10 20.13 -30.19
N ASN A 507 16.14 20.96 -30.30
CA ASN A 507 17.10 20.80 -31.38
C ASN A 507 18.01 19.60 -31.05
N PRO A 508 18.17 18.60 -31.93
CA PRO A 508 19.00 17.42 -31.67
C PRO A 508 20.43 17.71 -31.19
N SER A 509 21.01 18.86 -31.58
CA SER A 509 22.35 19.27 -31.17
C SER A 509 22.42 19.97 -29.80
N LYS A 510 21.27 20.33 -29.22
CA LYS A 510 21.16 21.05 -27.93
C LYS A 510 20.50 20.23 -26.82
N ILE A 511 20.33 18.92 -27.03
CA ILE A 511 19.76 18.03 -26.02
C ILE A 511 20.67 18.03 -24.80
N LEU A 512 20.12 18.41 -23.65
CA LEU A 512 20.80 18.26 -22.38
C LEU A 512 20.70 16.78 -21.99
N ARG A 513 21.85 16.11 -21.90
CA ARG A 513 21.91 14.69 -21.54
C ARG A 513 22.11 14.55 -20.03
N ASN A 514 21.71 13.42 -19.46
CA ASN A 514 21.93 13.15 -18.04
C ASN A 514 23.23 12.37 -17.75
N ASN A 515 24.10 12.21 -18.76
CA ASN A 515 25.33 11.42 -18.68
C ASN A 515 26.59 12.28 -18.79
N THR A 516 27.75 11.67 -18.61
CA THR A 516 29.08 12.30 -18.79
C THR A 516 29.41 13.46 -17.84
N PRO A 517 29.35 13.26 -16.50
CA PRO A 517 29.81 14.29 -15.56
C PRO A 517 31.30 14.57 -15.75
N CYS A 518 31.78 15.82 -15.70
CA CYS A 518 33.21 16.13 -15.76
C CYS A 518 33.79 16.40 -14.37
N GLU A 519 35.06 16.01 -14.15
CA GLU A 519 35.77 16.33 -12.91
C GLU A 519 35.97 17.85 -12.80
N GLY A 520 35.68 18.43 -11.64
CA GLY A 520 35.75 19.86 -11.40
C GLY A 520 34.48 20.63 -11.73
N ASP A 521 33.46 19.99 -12.30
CA ASP A 521 32.18 20.67 -12.53
C ASP A 521 31.45 20.94 -11.21
N ILE A 522 30.73 22.05 -11.16
CA ILE A 522 29.92 22.50 -10.03
C ILE A 522 28.48 22.04 -10.22
N LEU A 523 27.89 21.46 -9.17
CA LEU A 523 26.49 21.05 -9.10
C LEU A 523 25.61 22.26 -8.79
N ILE A 524 24.67 22.57 -9.69
CA ILE A 524 23.70 23.67 -9.55
C ILE A 524 22.29 23.09 -9.37
N LEU A 525 21.59 23.53 -8.33
CA LEU A 525 20.19 23.20 -8.08
C LEU A 525 19.32 24.44 -8.24
N THR A 526 18.20 24.34 -8.98
CA THR A 526 17.37 25.51 -9.32
C THR A 526 16.20 25.80 -8.38
N LYS A 527 15.75 24.81 -7.60
CA LYS A 527 14.64 24.95 -6.63
C LYS A 527 15.01 24.43 -5.25
N PRO A 528 14.37 24.94 -4.19
CA PRO A 528 14.57 24.42 -2.85
C PRO A 528 13.97 23.01 -2.69
N ILE A 529 14.56 22.19 -1.82
CA ILE A 529 14.05 20.86 -1.48
C ILE A 529 13.19 20.89 -0.20
N GLY A 530 12.44 19.81 0.03
CA GLY A 530 11.58 19.61 1.19
C GLY A 530 10.09 19.49 0.88
N THR A 531 9.74 19.42 -0.41
CA THR A 531 8.33 19.37 -0.86
C THR A 531 7.60 18.12 -0.36
N GLY A 532 8.27 16.97 -0.25
CA GLY A 532 7.68 15.72 0.24
C GLY A 532 7.32 15.76 1.73
N ILE A 533 8.27 16.21 2.57
CA ILE A 533 8.06 16.40 4.00
C ILE A 533 6.95 17.42 4.27
N LEU A 534 7.00 18.58 3.61
CA LEU A 534 6.02 19.63 3.81
C LEU A 534 4.64 19.24 3.27
N SER A 535 4.58 18.50 2.16
CA SER A 535 3.33 17.91 1.66
C SER A 535 2.73 16.89 2.64
N THR A 536 3.58 16.13 3.33
CA THR A 536 3.14 15.20 4.40
C THR A 536 2.55 15.97 5.58
N ALA A 537 3.20 17.04 6.02
CA ALA A 537 2.67 17.92 7.08
C ALA A 537 1.36 18.63 6.65
N MET A 538 1.27 19.02 5.38
CA MET A 538 0.07 19.62 4.79
C MET A 538 -1.09 18.63 4.75
N LYS A 539 -0.84 17.36 4.41
CA LYS A 539 -1.84 16.27 4.45
C LYS A 539 -2.37 16.03 5.87
N ARG A 540 -1.49 16.13 6.89
CA ARG A 540 -1.88 16.03 8.31
C ARG A 540 -2.60 17.28 8.84
N GLY A 541 -2.72 18.34 8.03
CA GLY A 541 -3.41 19.57 8.42
C GLY A 541 -2.67 20.42 9.45
N ILE A 542 -1.38 20.15 9.69
CA ILE A 542 -0.56 20.84 10.69
C ILE A 542 0.39 21.90 10.09
N LEU A 543 0.40 22.03 8.75
CA LEU A 543 1.23 23.01 8.06
C LEU A 543 0.65 24.42 8.21
N ASP A 544 1.46 25.32 8.77
CA ASP A 544 1.14 26.74 8.90
C ASP A 544 0.99 27.41 7.52
N ARG A 545 0.30 28.55 7.50
CA ARG A 545 -0.10 29.21 6.25
C ARG A 545 1.10 29.71 5.45
N GLU A 546 2.07 30.34 6.11
CA GLU A 546 3.27 30.88 5.46
C GLU A 546 4.07 29.76 4.78
N THR A 547 4.34 28.66 5.50
CA THR A 547 5.06 27.51 4.92
C THR A 547 4.27 26.85 3.79
N ARG A 548 2.93 26.85 3.88
CA ARG A 548 2.06 26.32 2.81
C ARG A 548 2.18 27.13 1.53
N ASP A 549 2.15 28.46 1.64
CA ASP A 549 2.20 29.34 0.48
C ASP A 549 3.55 29.18 -0.25
N LEU A 550 4.67 29.08 0.51
CA LEU A 550 6.00 28.78 -0.04
C LEU A 550 6.08 27.38 -0.69
N LEU A 551 5.46 26.37 -0.08
CA LEU A 551 5.39 25.03 -0.65
C LEU A 551 4.65 25.02 -1.99
N VAL A 552 3.49 25.70 -2.05
CA VAL A 552 2.69 25.82 -3.28
C VAL A 552 3.46 26.56 -4.36
N GLU A 553 4.12 27.66 -4.02
CA GLU A 553 4.96 28.43 -4.95
C GLU A 553 6.04 27.52 -5.57
N ALA A 554 6.81 26.80 -4.75
CA ALA A 554 7.86 25.91 -5.23
C ALA A 554 7.34 24.79 -6.17
N MET A 555 6.19 24.18 -5.83
CA MET A 555 5.61 23.09 -6.62
C MET A 555 4.89 23.56 -7.90
N THR A 556 4.48 24.83 -7.98
CA THR A 556 3.78 25.37 -9.16
C THR A 556 4.70 26.16 -10.10
N GLU A 557 5.88 26.56 -9.64
CA GLU A 557 6.91 27.18 -10.48
C GLU A 557 7.32 26.26 -11.63
N LEU A 558 7.36 26.78 -12.86
CA LEU A 558 7.84 26.03 -14.02
C LEU A 558 9.37 26.02 -14.05
N ASN A 559 9.98 24.92 -14.47
CA ASN A 559 11.42 24.88 -14.74
C ASN A 559 11.83 25.68 -16.00
N LYS A 560 10.92 26.44 -16.62
CA LYS A 560 11.09 27.23 -17.86
C LYS A 560 12.26 28.23 -17.83
N GLY A 561 12.53 28.86 -16.69
CA GLY A 561 13.58 29.89 -16.59
C GLY A 561 15.00 29.32 -16.74
N ALA A 562 15.22 28.05 -16.43
CA ALA A 562 16.54 27.44 -16.47
C ALA A 562 17.01 27.08 -17.90
N PRO A 563 16.22 26.41 -18.76
CA PRO A 563 16.54 26.14 -20.17
C PRO A 563 16.96 27.38 -20.96
N GLU A 564 16.32 28.52 -20.71
CA GLU A 564 16.64 29.79 -21.37
C GLU A 564 18.06 30.29 -21.06
N VAL A 565 18.56 30.01 -19.86
CA VAL A 565 19.90 30.41 -19.42
C VAL A 565 20.92 29.36 -19.80
N VAL A 566 20.65 28.08 -19.53
CA VAL A 566 21.63 26.98 -19.71
C VAL A 566 22.02 26.75 -21.17
N LYS A 567 21.19 27.15 -22.14
CA LYS A 567 21.49 27.00 -23.58
C LYS A 567 22.75 27.72 -24.05
N ASP A 568 23.22 28.70 -23.28
CA ASP A 568 24.42 29.50 -23.55
C ASP A 568 25.66 28.98 -22.82
N TYR A 569 25.55 27.86 -22.09
CA TYR A 569 26.63 27.27 -21.30
C TYR A 569 26.81 25.79 -21.62
N PRO A 570 28.03 25.24 -21.44
CA PRO A 570 28.30 23.81 -21.64
C PRO A 570 27.80 22.99 -20.44
N VAL A 571 26.48 22.88 -20.29
CA VAL A 571 25.84 22.14 -19.20
C VAL A 571 25.75 20.66 -19.54
N THR A 572 26.38 19.83 -18.71
CA THR A 572 26.23 18.37 -18.77
C THR A 572 26.79 17.73 -17.49
N PRO A 573 26.06 16.78 -16.85
CA PRO A 573 24.69 16.38 -17.12
C PRO A 573 23.60 17.33 -16.57
N CYS A 574 22.33 17.13 -16.98
CA CYS A 574 21.13 17.83 -16.49
C CYS A 574 19.96 16.85 -16.28
N THR A 575 19.15 17.10 -15.24
CA THR A 575 17.91 16.36 -14.86
C THR A 575 16.96 17.28 -14.11
N ASP A 576 15.85 16.75 -13.63
CA ASP A 576 15.08 17.30 -12.51
C ASP A 576 15.10 16.44 -11.22
N VAL A 577 14.99 17.08 -10.06
CA VAL A 577 14.97 16.40 -8.76
C VAL A 577 13.53 16.11 -8.35
N THR A 578 13.09 14.87 -8.54
CA THR A 578 11.73 14.42 -8.19
C THR A 578 11.74 13.30 -7.13
N GLY A 579 11.21 12.13 -7.45
CA GLY A 579 10.86 11.08 -6.47
C GLY A 579 12.05 10.46 -5.72
N PHE A 580 13.26 10.48 -6.30
CA PHE A 580 14.46 9.89 -5.69
C PHE A 580 15.18 10.81 -4.70
N GLY A 581 14.68 12.02 -4.53
CA GLY A 581 15.31 13.04 -3.69
C GLY A 581 16.66 13.52 -4.23
N LEU A 582 17.27 14.46 -3.51
CA LEU A 582 18.48 15.14 -3.98
C LEU A 582 19.68 14.19 -4.11
N ILE A 583 19.82 13.20 -3.21
CA ILE A 583 20.95 12.26 -3.25
C ILE A 583 20.85 11.28 -4.42
N GLY A 584 19.63 10.88 -4.79
CA GLY A 584 19.40 9.83 -5.80
C GLY A 584 19.99 10.19 -7.15
N TYR A 585 19.90 11.46 -7.56
CA TYR A 585 20.36 11.87 -8.88
C TYR A 585 21.88 11.92 -9.04
N PRO A 586 22.66 12.67 -8.22
CA PRO A 586 24.12 12.66 -8.31
C PRO A 586 24.66 11.23 -8.25
N TYR A 587 23.99 10.33 -7.51
CA TYR A 587 24.36 8.92 -7.48
C TYR A 587 24.10 8.23 -8.82
N GLY A 588 22.92 8.43 -9.42
CA GLY A 588 22.58 7.94 -10.76
C GLY A 588 23.58 8.36 -11.84
N VAL A 589 24.07 9.59 -11.75
CA VAL A 589 25.08 10.17 -12.65
C VAL A 589 26.46 9.54 -12.46
N VAL A 590 26.94 9.42 -11.22
CA VAL A 590 28.34 9.03 -10.96
C VAL A 590 28.53 7.52 -10.76
N ARG A 591 27.47 6.74 -10.51
CA ARG A 591 27.56 5.30 -10.14
C ARG A 591 28.33 4.44 -11.14
N ASN A 592 28.23 4.74 -12.43
CA ASN A 592 28.89 4.01 -13.52
C ASN A 592 30.17 4.72 -14.03
N SER A 593 30.74 5.62 -13.22
CA SER A 593 31.95 6.38 -13.56
C SER A 593 32.99 6.33 -12.44
N GLU A 594 34.25 6.61 -12.76
CA GLU A 594 35.35 6.79 -11.79
C GLU A 594 35.31 8.18 -11.11
N LYS A 595 34.10 8.65 -10.80
CA LYS A 595 33.85 9.97 -10.19
C LYS A 595 32.96 9.82 -8.96
N SER A 596 33.02 10.83 -8.10
CA SER A 596 32.12 11.01 -6.96
C SER A 596 31.51 12.40 -7.00
N ALA A 597 30.38 12.59 -6.32
CA ALA A 597 29.75 13.89 -6.13
C ALA A 597 29.89 14.33 -4.65
N ILE A 598 30.35 15.56 -4.45
CA ILE A 598 30.35 16.23 -3.14
C ILE A 598 29.14 17.16 -3.10
N ILE A 599 28.39 17.11 -2.01
CA ILE A 599 27.26 18.01 -1.72
C ILE A 599 27.58 18.76 -0.42
N ASP A 600 27.56 20.08 -0.47
CA ASP A 600 27.71 20.96 0.69
C ASP A 600 26.31 21.23 1.28
N TYR A 601 25.96 20.59 2.39
CA TYR A 601 24.61 20.65 2.96
C TYR A 601 24.13 22.09 3.22
N GLU A 602 25.02 22.94 3.73
CA GLU A 602 24.72 24.35 4.05
C GLU A 602 24.38 25.20 2.81
N LYS A 603 24.79 24.76 1.61
CA LYS A 603 24.49 25.46 0.35
C LYS A 603 23.21 24.95 -0.31
N VAL A 604 22.64 23.84 0.17
CA VAL A 604 21.40 23.26 -0.38
C VAL A 604 20.22 24.15 0.00
N PRO A 605 19.50 24.73 -0.98
CA PRO A 605 18.31 25.53 -0.70
C PRO A 605 17.20 24.64 -0.12
N HIS A 606 16.65 25.04 1.00
CA HIS A 606 15.54 24.37 1.68
C HIS A 606 14.30 25.25 1.71
N ILE A 607 13.12 24.65 1.57
CA ILE A 607 11.88 25.39 1.84
C ILE A 607 11.85 25.73 3.34
N PRO A 608 11.72 27.01 3.72
CA PRO A 608 11.64 27.41 5.13
C PRO A 608 10.60 26.58 5.89
N GLY A 609 10.98 26.07 7.06
CA GLY A 609 10.11 25.23 7.89
C GLY A 609 10.25 23.72 7.66
N VAL A 610 10.93 23.24 6.61
CA VAL A 610 11.10 21.78 6.37
C VAL A 610 11.68 21.05 7.58
N THR A 611 12.71 21.58 8.22
CA THR A 611 13.36 20.97 9.40
C THR A 611 12.42 20.86 10.60
N LYS A 612 11.57 21.87 10.82
CA LYS A 612 10.54 21.87 11.87
C LYS A 612 9.58 20.70 11.65
N TYR A 613 9.05 20.56 10.44
CA TYR A 613 8.06 19.53 10.13
C TYR A 613 8.67 18.13 10.02
N ALA A 614 9.91 18.01 9.58
CA ALA A 614 10.66 16.75 9.62
C ALA A 614 10.87 16.26 11.07
N ARG A 615 11.25 17.16 12.00
CA ARG A 615 11.38 16.84 13.44
C ARG A 615 10.08 16.36 14.08
N LEU A 616 8.94 16.84 13.58
CA LEU A 616 7.61 16.38 13.99
C LEU A 616 7.22 15.02 13.37
N GLY A 617 8.14 14.33 12.67
CA GLY A 617 7.91 13.00 12.10
C GLY A 617 7.04 13.01 10.84
N ASN A 618 7.05 14.10 10.06
CA ASN A 618 6.33 14.20 8.78
C ASN A 618 7.21 13.78 7.60
N ILE A 619 7.93 12.68 7.74
CA ILE A 619 8.80 12.15 6.70
C ILE A 619 7.98 11.13 5.89
N PRO A 620 7.80 11.30 4.57
CA PRO A 620 7.01 10.37 3.78
C PRO A 620 7.74 9.04 3.62
N ARG A 621 6.97 7.99 3.32
CA ARG A 621 7.52 6.64 3.13
C ARG A 621 8.58 6.57 2.02
N GLY A 622 8.37 7.28 0.90
CA GLY A 622 9.33 7.33 -0.20
C GLY A 622 10.72 7.82 0.22
N THR A 623 10.77 8.77 1.17
CA THR A 623 12.04 9.26 1.75
C THR A 623 12.78 8.18 2.53
N TYR A 624 12.05 7.35 3.29
CA TYR A 624 12.66 6.21 3.98
C TYR A 624 13.15 5.13 3.01
N GLU A 625 12.45 4.92 1.89
CA GLU A 625 12.85 3.99 0.85
C GLU A 625 14.12 4.47 0.12
N ASN A 626 14.17 5.75 -0.26
CA ASN A 626 15.36 6.40 -0.81
C ASN A 626 16.55 6.28 0.15
N TRP A 627 16.31 6.58 1.43
CA TRP A 627 17.36 6.49 2.45
C TRP A 627 17.87 5.05 2.56
N ARG A 628 16.98 4.06 2.73
CA ARG A 628 17.38 2.65 2.85
C ARG A 628 18.19 2.14 1.66
N PHE A 629 17.89 2.64 0.46
CA PHE A 629 18.59 2.23 -0.77
C PHE A 629 19.96 2.89 -0.94
N LEU A 630 20.13 4.14 -0.48
CA LEU A 630 21.30 4.95 -0.81
C LEU A 630 22.26 5.20 0.37
N ASP A 631 21.86 4.94 1.62
CA ASP A 631 22.67 5.31 2.80
C ASP A 631 24.08 4.73 2.75
N ASP A 632 24.22 3.47 2.30
CA ASP A 632 25.50 2.77 2.21
C ASP A 632 26.39 3.28 1.06
N LYS A 633 25.84 4.14 0.18
CA LYS A 633 26.56 4.79 -0.92
C LYS A 633 27.02 6.21 -0.58
N VAL A 634 26.63 6.74 0.59
CA VAL A 634 26.90 8.11 1.03
C VAL A 634 27.92 8.13 2.17
N HIS A 635 28.95 8.96 2.03
CA HIS A 635 29.80 9.35 3.15
C HIS A 635 29.28 10.63 3.79
N TRP A 636 28.94 10.57 5.07
CA TRP A 636 28.43 11.70 5.84
C TRP A 636 29.54 12.36 6.66
N LYS A 637 29.65 13.68 6.61
CA LYS A 637 30.45 14.43 7.59
C LYS A 637 29.88 14.25 9.00
N GLU A 638 30.79 14.23 9.98
CA GLU A 638 30.43 14.23 11.40
C GLU A 638 29.58 15.46 11.76
N GLY A 639 28.51 15.24 12.52
CA GLY A 639 27.63 16.31 13.01
C GLY A 639 26.27 16.44 12.32
N LEU A 640 26.08 15.88 11.11
CA LEU A 640 24.77 15.87 10.44
C LEU A 640 23.76 14.99 11.21
N SER A 641 22.68 15.61 11.66
CA SER A 641 21.58 14.96 12.35
C SER A 641 20.78 14.05 11.40
N LYS A 642 20.05 13.08 11.98
CA LYS A 642 19.15 12.20 11.21
C LYS A 642 18.11 12.97 10.40
N ILE A 643 17.68 14.14 10.88
CA ILE A 643 16.68 14.95 10.18
C ILE A 643 17.26 15.61 8.93
N GLU A 644 18.49 16.10 9.01
CA GLU A 644 19.18 16.74 7.88
C GLU A 644 19.46 15.72 6.78
N LYS A 645 19.86 14.49 7.17
CA LYS A 645 19.96 13.36 6.24
C LYS A 645 18.61 13.03 5.59
N ALA A 646 17.54 12.99 6.36
CA ALA A 646 16.19 12.72 5.83
C ALA A 646 15.76 13.74 4.78
N ILE A 647 16.07 15.02 4.98
CA ILE A 647 15.72 16.10 4.04
C ILE A 647 16.41 15.88 2.69
N LEU A 648 17.67 15.46 2.67
CA LEU A 648 18.41 15.18 1.43
C LEU A 648 17.85 13.97 0.66
N PHE A 649 17.25 13.01 1.35
CA PHE A 649 16.55 11.88 0.73
C PHE A 649 15.09 12.16 0.40
N ASP A 650 14.57 13.36 0.72
CA ASP A 650 13.16 13.64 0.64
C ASP A 650 12.63 13.51 -0.80
N ALA A 651 11.59 12.70 -1.00
CA ALA A 651 10.98 12.51 -2.31
C ALA A 651 10.29 13.81 -2.75
N GLN A 652 10.89 14.50 -3.74
CA GLN A 652 10.42 15.79 -4.19
C GLN A 652 9.24 15.64 -5.16
N ILE A 653 8.35 16.63 -5.14
CA ILE A 653 7.22 16.75 -6.06
C ILE A 653 7.40 18.05 -6.85
N SER A 654 7.45 17.95 -8.19
CA SER A 654 7.72 19.09 -9.08
C SER A 654 8.96 19.90 -8.69
N GLY A 655 10.08 19.21 -8.41
CA GLY A 655 11.32 19.84 -7.99
C GLY A 655 12.04 20.58 -9.11
N GLY A 656 13.24 21.07 -8.79
CA GLY A 656 14.05 21.89 -9.71
C GLY A 656 14.95 21.05 -10.60
N LEU A 657 15.54 21.71 -11.60
CA LEU A 657 16.62 21.13 -12.37
C LEU A 657 17.88 21.00 -11.51
N LEU A 658 18.61 19.91 -11.73
CA LEU A 658 19.94 19.68 -11.18
C LEU A 658 20.89 19.37 -12.33
N PHE A 659 21.91 20.21 -12.47
CA PHE A 659 22.85 20.08 -13.55
C PHE A 659 24.26 20.45 -13.12
N THR A 660 25.24 20.13 -13.95
CA THR A 660 26.63 20.52 -13.71
C THR A 660 27.18 21.42 -14.81
N VAL A 661 28.11 22.30 -14.41
CA VAL A 661 28.80 23.23 -15.30
C VAL A 661 30.23 23.42 -14.80
N SER A 662 31.17 23.72 -15.72
CA SER A 662 32.53 24.06 -15.34
C SER A 662 32.57 25.20 -14.31
N GLU A 663 33.47 25.09 -13.32
CA GLU A 663 33.69 26.07 -12.26
C GLU A 663 33.79 27.51 -12.79
N ASN A 664 34.43 27.71 -13.94
CA ASN A 664 34.60 29.01 -14.60
C ASN A 664 33.29 29.75 -14.91
N TYR A 665 32.18 29.03 -15.05
CA TYR A 665 30.86 29.60 -15.37
C TYR A 665 29.90 29.58 -14.18
N SER A 666 30.25 28.92 -13.09
CA SER A 666 29.33 28.60 -11.99
C SER A 666 28.71 29.83 -11.31
N GLU A 667 29.51 30.86 -11.02
CA GLU A 667 29.00 32.11 -10.42
C GLU A 667 28.12 32.88 -11.40
N GLN A 668 28.56 32.98 -12.66
CA GLN A 668 27.86 33.71 -13.72
C GLN A 668 26.48 33.08 -14.00
N ILE A 669 26.41 31.75 -14.17
CA ILE A 669 25.16 31.07 -14.49
C ILE A 669 24.17 31.18 -13.32
N VAL A 670 24.63 31.11 -12.07
CA VAL A 670 23.76 31.30 -10.90
C VAL A 670 23.20 32.72 -10.85
N SER A 671 24.00 33.74 -11.19
CA SER A 671 23.50 35.12 -11.30
C SER A 671 22.44 35.24 -12.40
N CYS A 672 22.73 34.74 -13.60
CA CYS A 672 21.82 34.80 -14.73
C CYS A 672 20.50 34.06 -14.45
N LEU A 673 20.55 32.91 -13.77
CA LEU A 673 19.37 32.17 -13.34
C LEU A 673 18.50 33.00 -12.39
N ARG A 674 19.11 33.63 -11.37
CA ARG A 674 18.38 34.47 -10.41
C ARG A 674 17.77 35.70 -11.07
N GLU A 675 18.47 36.32 -12.02
CA GLU A 675 17.99 37.45 -12.82
C GLU A 675 16.81 37.05 -13.72
N ASN A 676 16.79 35.80 -14.22
CA ASN A 676 15.70 35.22 -15.00
C ASN A 676 14.59 34.57 -14.14
N GLY A 677 14.52 34.91 -12.86
CA GLY A 677 13.42 34.52 -11.98
C GLY A 677 13.63 33.21 -11.21
N VAL A 678 14.72 32.46 -11.45
CA VAL A 678 15.07 31.22 -10.73
C VAL A 678 15.79 31.56 -9.42
N ARG A 679 15.04 32.14 -8.47
CA ARG A 679 15.58 32.80 -7.27
C ARG A 679 16.37 31.86 -6.35
N SER A 680 16.01 30.59 -6.31
CA SER A 680 16.63 29.59 -5.44
C SER A 680 17.84 28.90 -6.06
N ALA A 681 18.28 29.32 -7.25
CA ALA A 681 19.48 28.77 -7.88
C ALA A 681 20.69 28.85 -6.93
N SER A 682 21.33 27.71 -6.70
CA SER A 682 22.47 27.60 -5.78
C SER A 682 23.50 26.60 -6.31
N ALA A 683 24.77 26.93 -6.14
CA ALA A 683 25.88 25.98 -6.31
C ALA A 683 26.00 25.13 -5.04
N ILE A 684 25.56 23.88 -5.12
CA ILE A 684 25.37 23.00 -3.96
C ILE A 684 26.53 22.02 -3.75
N GLY A 685 27.51 22.00 -4.65
CA GLY A 685 28.57 21.00 -4.59
C GLY A 685 29.38 20.90 -5.87
N GLN A 686 30.12 19.81 -6.03
CA GLN A 686 30.98 19.58 -7.18
C GLN A 686 31.20 18.10 -7.49
N ILE A 687 31.54 17.81 -8.74
CA ILE A 687 32.02 16.51 -9.19
C ILE A 687 33.53 16.45 -9.00
N VAL A 688 34.00 15.32 -8.50
CA VAL A 688 35.41 15.10 -8.15
C VAL A 688 35.86 13.72 -8.63
N ARG A 689 37.18 13.55 -8.68
CA ARG A 689 37.77 12.22 -8.84
C ARG A 689 37.30 11.26 -7.74
N GLU A 690 37.22 9.99 -8.08
CA GLU A 690 36.66 8.94 -7.22
C GLU A 690 37.15 8.97 -5.76
N TYR A 691 36.17 9.00 -4.85
CA TYR A 691 36.33 8.66 -3.44
C TYR A 691 35.89 7.21 -3.19
N LYS A 692 36.17 6.69 -1.98
CA LYS A 692 35.65 5.38 -1.54
C LYS A 692 34.11 5.27 -1.63
N HIS A 693 33.40 6.38 -1.47
CA HIS A 693 31.94 6.45 -1.61
C HIS A 693 31.58 7.30 -2.83
N LYS A 694 30.50 6.94 -3.52
CA LYS A 694 30.04 7.67 -4.72
C LYS A 694 29.49 9.06 -4.37
N ILE A 695 28.86 9.20 -3.21
CA ILE A 695 28.38 10.48 -2.70
C ILE A 695 29.12 10.85 -1.42
N VAL A 696 29.47 12.13 -1.27
CA VAL A 696 30.03 12.70 -0.04
C VAL A 696 29.21 13.93 0.34
N VAL A 697 28.67 13.97 1.55
CA VAL A 697 27.93 15.13 2.07
C VAL A 697 28.73 15.81 3.18
N ARG A 698 28.95 17.12 3.05
CA ARG A 698 29.78 17.95 3.94
C ARG A 698 29.02 19.09 4.59
#